data_AF-A0A1C5YT79-F1
#
_entry.id   AF-A0A1C5YT79-F1
#
_cell.length_a   1.000
_cell.length_b   1.000
_cell.length_c   1.000
_cell.angle_alpha   90.00
_cell.angle_beta   90.00
_cell.angle_gamma   90.00
#
_symmetry.space_group_name_H-M   'P 1'
#
loop_
_entity.id
_entity.type
_entity.pdbx_description
1 polymer ?
#
loop_
_entity_poly.entity_id
_entity_poly.type
_entity_poly.pdbx_seq_one_letter_code
_entity_poly.pdbx_strand_id
1 'polypeptide(L)'
;MIKRKNLARLAAAIVFTASCTTTFLSPIQDQSELNVAYAESAYTVPELTMKNKAIPDTESFHFVNSMGAGFNLGNTFDAINNVDAVEGDANMFLEYDWLSDKEAGITTHETIDAIKDAGFTTVRIPVSWHNHLDSDFNIKSEWLEKVYDIVNYALSRDMYVILNIHHDNEKASGFTNPDYDPSWAEGNKDCYIYPDKEHLESSKNYVTKIWEQLGKTFKDCDEHLVFETMNEPRQVGNVHEWWYADDECCHEALECITEINQAAVDAIRNSGGNNSNRYIMVPATSAKAEAAMQSKYFKMPEDSAKDKLILSIHAYEPFNFSMDKTSEGAPTEFSDTMKESLDDMFDTLYVAFIKQNIPVVIGEFGATNRNNTQARTDHAAYYYAAARARGITCCMWDNSNAEGDNEAYRFLDRTNKKFIYDSIAEAAEKYGAPRKSFSGSDVEGVVSNTNCTIYPDGKVMFPCEIGEKAEIYFDIDTTKSLCGGGALCFNLNAPNGKSYWIGYPFRAGVEWNYEKNDNVPVPTLIDLTDTSIMNVNCWSENRQVTDTEELKMLSKLCQESTSAEIQLWWSLNLNWGDRPDSSVTAGKTEEEVSALKAAACKEVIAVINVRPMSLELDTNMGHGSWNTSQASGEYTIDDINNLQNFLVNKSTPNLYDKDYDLNGDGVWNAFDLCIMKQKYINKQNEGRPVIEGEAGVITENKITFKSGIGSELILEVEKKDCVGGGGCISFIENIDDNEYWIAYEWQTNDSGVVKIDMTKPNQITLNDVKVEQNGNEELYKRLTEQCMNEKEANLFYWWVAESWGNNLPEGTDLTKYIKVRSVHITSPIN
;
A
#
# COMPACT_ATOMS: atom_id res chain seq x y z
N MET A 1 -36.00 -43.88 -31.56
CA MET A 1 -37.32 -43.38 -31.06
C MET A 1 -37.10 -41.94 -30.62
N ILE A 2 -37.14 -40.92 -31.48
CA ILE A 2 -38.32 -40.25 -32.06
C ILE A 2 -39.52 -40.25 -31.10
N LYS A 3 -39.84 -39.08 -30.51
CA LYS A 3 -41.23 -38.68 -30.25
C LYS A 3 -41.44 -37.21 -30.63
N ARG A 4 -42.06 -37.05 -31.80
CA ARG A 4 -42.83 -35.89 -32.26
C ARG A 4 -44.12 -35.72 -31.45
N LYS A 5 -44.61 -34.48 -31.35
CA LYS A 5 -46.00 -33.97 -31.58
C LYS A 5 -46.18 -32.66 -30.79
N ASN A 6 -46.62 -31.53 -31.35
CA ASN A 6 -47.85 -31.33 -32.12
C ASN A 6 -47.72 -30.19 -33.15
N LEU A 7 -48.55 -30.28 -34.20
CA LEU A 7 -48.69 -29.38 -35.33
C LEU A 7 -50.19 -29.07 -35.51
N ALA A 8 -50.47 -27.89 -36.09
CA ALA A 8 -51.54 -27.59 -37.06
C ALA A 8 -52.71 -26.68 -36.61
N ARG A 9 -52.88 -25.58 -37.35
CA ARG A 9 -53.92 -25.34 -38.40
C ARG A 9 -53.59 -24.00 -39.13
N LEU A 10 -53.32 -23.98 -40.46
CA LEU A 10 -54.22 -23.82 -41.63
C LEU A 10 -55.17 -22.59 -41.54
N ALA A 11 -55.42 -21.73 -42.55
CA ALA A 11 -55.05 -21.66 -43.97
C ALA A 11 -55.51 -20.33 -44.63
N ALA A 12 -54.89 -20.01 -45.78
CA ALA A 12 -55.43 -19.35 -47.00
C ALA A 12 -55.79 -17.85 -47.00
N ALA A 13 -55.88 -17.10 -48.11
CA ALA A 13 -55.12 -16.92 -49.38
C ALA A 13 -55.86 -15.79 -50.17
N ILE A 14 -55.16 -15.08 -51.07
CA ILE A 14 -55.64 -14.43 -52.35
C ILE A 14 -55.96 -12.90 -52.41
N VAL A 15 -55.04 -12.17 -53.08
CA VAL A 15 -55.11 -11.24 -54.27
C VAL A 15 -55.68 -9.79 -54.22
N PHE A 16 -54.78 -8.84 -54.54
CA PHE A 16 -54.81 -7.55 -55.30
C PHE A 16 -56.10 -6.69 -55.47
N THR A 17 -56.03 -5.38 -55.15
CA THR A 17 -55.93 -4.22 -56.10
C THR A 17 -56.00 -2.85 -55.38
N ALA A 18 -55.47 -1.81 -56.03
CA ALA A 18 -55.08 -0.50 -55.52
C ALA A 18 -56.20 0.50 -55.16
N SER A 19 -55.92 1.43 -54.21
CA SER A 19 -56.33 2.85 -54.27
C SER A 19 -55.60 3.70 -53.20
N CYS A 20 -55.58 5.01 -53.43
CA CYS A 20 -54.63 6.02 -52.94
C CYS A 20 -55.01 6.66 -51.57
N THR A 21 -54.05 7.39 -51.00
CA THR A 21 -54.12 8.50 -50.01
C THR A 21 -54.07 8.23 -48.49
N THR A 22 -52.86 8.52 -47.97
CA THR A 22 -52.47 9.38 -46.82
C THR A 22 -52.57 8.93 -45.36
N THR A 23 -51.38 9.09 -44.73
CA THR A 23 -51.05 9.33 -43.31
C THR A 23 -51.28 8.19 -42.31
N PHE A 24 -50.22 7.52 -41.86
CA PHE A 24 -49.38 7.88 -40.71
C PHE A 24 -48.15 6.96 -40.70
N LEU A 25 -46.96 7.54 -40.54
CA LEU A 25 -45.69 6.83 -40.38
C LEU A 25 -45.55 6.34 -38.92
N SER A 26 -45.34 5.03 -38.76
CA SER A 26 -44.64 4.44 -37.61
C SER A 26 -43.67 3.37 -38.15
N PRO A 27 -42.39 3.37 -37.74
CA PRO A 27 -41.39 2.46 -38.28
C PRO A 27 -41.46 1.08 -37.63
N ILE A 28 -40.95 0.12 -38.41
CA ILE A 28 -40.68 -1.28 -38.08
C ILE A 28 -39.65 -1.33 -36.92
N GLN A 29 -39.95 -2.09 -35.87
CA GLN A 29 -39.02 -2.54 -34.83
C GLN A 29 -37.91 -3.40 -35.48
N ASP A 30 -36.65 -2.97 -35.44
CA ASP A 30 -35.70 -3.08 -34.31
C ASP A 30 -34.74 -4.24 -34.59
N GLN A 31 -33.74 -3.96 -35.44
CA GLN A 31 -32.43 -4.60 -35.34
C GLN A 31 -31.66 -3.78 -34.32
N SER A 32 -31.33 -4.38 -33.18
CA SER A 32 -30.51 -3.77 -32.15
C SER A 32 -29.09 -3.53 -32.69
N GLU A 33 -28.86 -2.34 -33.24
CA GLU A 33 -27.53 -1.76 -33.34
C GLU A 33 -27.01 -1.57 -31.91
N LEU A 34 -25.86 -2.17 -31.58
CA LEU A 34 -25.07 -1.78 -30.42
C LEU A 34 -24.59 -0.35 -30.68
N ASN A 35 -25.39 0.63 -30.25
CA ASN A 35 -24.99 2.03 -30.19
C ASN A 35 -23.86 2.17 -29.16
N VAL A 36 -22.61 2.05 -29.62
CA VAL A 36 -21.46 2.59 -28.89
C VAL A 36 -21.59 4.11 -28.97
N ALA A 37 -22.24 4.69 -27.97
CA ALA A 37 -22.31 6.13 -27.82
C ALA A 37 -20.88 6.65 -27.54
N TYR A 38 -20.21 7.19 -28.56
CA TYR A 38 -19.01 7.99 -28.37
C TYR A 38 -19.42 9.26 -27.60
N ALA A 39 -19.19 9.26 -26.30
CA ALA A 39 -19.53 10.38 -25.44
C ALA A 39 -18.44 11.46 -25.51
N GLU A 40 -18.56 12.41 -26.43
CA GLU A 40 -17.84 13.68 -26.31
C GLU A 40 -18.39 14.46 -25.08
N SER A 41 -17.51 14.76 -24.12
CA SER A 41 -17.61 15.78 -23.03
C SER A 41 -18.36 15.49 -21.70
N ALA A 42 -18.49 14.25 -21.22
CA ALA A 42 -19.10 13.98 -19.90
C ALA A 42 -18.12 13.78 -18.72
N TYR A 43 -16.86 13.45 -18.98
CA TYR A 43 -15.87 13.07 -17.96
C TYR A 43 -14.69 14.05 -17.96
N THR A 44 -14.14 14.32 -16.79
CA THR A 44 -13.07 15.32 -16.62
C THR A 44 -11.82 14.69 -16.05
N VAL A 45 -10.66 14.97 -16.65
CA VAL A 45 -9.36 14.62 -16.06
C VAL A 45 -9.12 15.49 -14.82
N PRO A 46 -8.84 14.93 -13.64
CA PRO A 46 -8.58 15.74 -12.44
C PRO A 46 -7.27 16.52 -12.60
N GLU A 47 -7.18 17.68 -11.96
CA GLU A 47 -5.94 18.44 -11.83
C GLU A 47 -5.17 17.96 -10.60
N LEU A 48 -4.01 17.34 -10.82
CA LEU A 48 -3.17 16.74 -9.79
C LEU A 48 -1.83 17.47 -9.74
N THR A 49 -1.34 17.70 -8.53
CA THR A 49 0.01 18.24 -8.30
C THR A 49 0.75 17.30 -7.37
N MET A 50 1.69 16.52 -7.95
CA MET A 50 2.52 15.59 -7.19
C MET A 50 3.90 16.20 -6.92
N LYS A 51 4.42 15.99 -5.72
CA LYS A 51 5.82 16.32 -5.40
C LYS A 51 6.72 15.23 -5.95
N ASN A 52 7.62 15.61 -6.86
CA ASN A 52 8.59 14.69 -7.41
C ASN A 52 9.58 14.20 -6.34
N LYS A 53 9.91 12.92 -6.42
CA LYS A 53 11.05 12.33 -5.72
C LYS A 53 12.33 12.47 -6.53
N ALA A 54 13.47 12.51 -5.85
CA ALA A 54 14.78 12.56 -6.49
C ALA A 54 15.11 11.21 -7.11
N ILE A 55 15.24 11.13 -8.44
CA ILE A 55 15.57 9.86 -9.11
C ILE A 55 17.01 9.92 -9.62
N PRO A 56 17.72 8.78 -9.73
CA PRO A 56 19.09 8.78 -10.24
C PRO A 56 19.15 9.35 -11.66
N ASP A 57 20.17 10.17 -11.91
CA ASP A 57 20.42 10.83 -13.19
C ASP A 57 21.33 9.95 -14.06
N THR A 58 20.81 8.79 -14.48
CA THR A 58 21.53 7.80 -15.31
C THR A 58 20.80 7.53 -16.62
N GLU A 59 21.51 6.95 -17.60
CA GLU A 59 20.93 6.64 -18.92
C GLU A 59 19.68 5.75 -18.82
N SER A 60 19.65 4.80 -17.88
CA SER A 60 18.52 3.89 -17.72
C SER A 60 17.25 4.59 -17.20
N PHE A 61 17.39 5.54 -16.28
CA PHE A 61 16.27 6.37 -15.85
C PHE A 61 15.83 7.38 -16.91
N HIS A 62 16.75 7.94 -17.71
CA HIS A 62 16.38 8.75 -18.88
C HIS A 62 15.60 7.95 -19.91
N PHE A 63 16.04 6.73 -20.18
CA PHE A 63 15.35 5.81 -21.09
C PHE A 63 13.93 5.49 -20.60
N VAL A 64 13.80 4.97 -19.36
CA VAL A 64 12.49 4.64 -18.78
C VAL A 64 11.58 5.87 -18.67
N ASN A 65 12.13 7.04 -18.35
CA ASN A 65 11.35 8.28 -18.34
C ASN A 65 10.83 8.65 -19.74
N SER A 66 11.61 8.40 -20.79
CA SER A 66 11.26 8.73 -22.18
C SER A 66 10.20 7.80 -22.77
N MET A 67 10.05 6.58 -22.22
CA MET A 67 8.99 5.64 -22.60
C MET A 67 7.58 6.23 -22.42
N GLY A 68 7.38 7.19 -21.52
CA GLY A 68 6.11 7.89 -21.33
C GLY A 68 4.97 6.97 -20.86
N ALA A 69 3.76 7.15 -21.37
CA ALA A 69 2.62 6.27 -21.09
C ALA A 69 2.64 5.04 -21.99
N GLY A 70 2.41 3.86 -21.42
CA GLY A 70 2.36 2.60 -22.15
C GLY A 70 0.97 2.02 -22.31
N PHE A 71 0.79 1.22 -23.36
CA PHE A 71 -0.43 0.47 -23.66
C PHE A 71 -0.09 -0.97 -24.03
N ASN A 72 -0.80 -1.95 -23.46
CA ASN A 72 -0.64 -3.36 -23.81
C ASN A 72 -1.61 -3.76 -24.91
N LEU A 73 -1.10 -4.45 -25.92
CA LEU A 73 -1.92 -5.13 -26.92
C LEU A 73 -2.25 -6.56 -26.44
N GLY A 74 -2.97 -6.67 -25.32
CA GLY A 74 -3.30 -7.95 -24.68
C GLY A 74 -4.38 -8.75 -25.43
N ASN A 75 -4.52 -10.03 -25.08
CA ASN A 75 -5.41 -11.01 -25.69
C ASN A 75 -5.31 -11.10 -27.22
N THR A 76 -4.10 -10.84 -27.73
CA THR A 76 -3.74 -10.81 -29.15
C THR A 76 -2.76 -11.92 -29.45
N PHE A 77 -1.46 -11.60 -29.52
CA PHE A 77 -0.39 -12.57 -29.80
C PHE A 77 -0.08 -13.46 -28.59
N ASP A 78 -0.62 -13.13 -27.43
CA ASP A 78 -0.54 -13.88 -26.19
C ASP A 78 -1.57 -15.02 -26.08
N ALA A 79 -2.61 -15.06 -26.90
CA ALA A 79 -3.67 -16.06 -26.81
C ALA A 79 -3.16 -17.50 -27.04
N ILE A 80 -3.56 -18.44 -26.17
CA ILE A 80 -3.03 -19.82 -26.15
C ILE A 80 -4.05 -20.93 -26.47
N ASN A 81 -5.36 -20.63 -26.50
CA ASN A 81 -6.40 -21.68 -26.52
C ASN A 81 -6.44 -22.46 -27.83
N ASN A 82 -6.07 -23.74 -27.73
CA ASN A 82 -5.73 -24.53 -28.89
C ASN A 82 -6.49 -25.86 -29.00
N VAL A 83 -7.82 -25.80 -28.98
CA VAL A 83 -8.66 -27.01 -29.09
C VAL A 83 -8.66 -27.62 -30.50
N ASP A 84 -8.21 -26.87 -31.51
CA ASP A 84 -8.27 -27.24 -32.93
C ASP A 84 -6.92 -27.13 -33.68
N ALA A 85 -5.76 -26.90 -33.04
CA ALA A 85 -4.48 -26.86 -33.79
C ALA A 85 -4.24 -28.16 -34.52
N VAL A 86 -3.83 -27.96 -35.77
CA VAL A 86 -3.25 -29.02 -36.57
C VAL A 86 -1.75 -29.02 -36.32
N GLU A 87 -1.19 -30.18 -35.97
CA GLU A 87 0.25 -30.37 -35.86
C GLU A 87 0.96 -29.87 -37.12
N GLY A 88 1.85 -28.89 -36.95
CA GLY A 88 2.61 -28.27 -38.04
C GLY A 88 2.04 -26.96 -38.60
N ASP A 89 0.82 -26.56 -38.24
CA ASP A 89 0.26 -25.23 -38.56
C ASP A 89 0.96 -24.13 -37.74
N ALA A 90 1.02 -22.92 -38.29
CA ALA A 90 1.46 -21.72 -37.59
C ALA A 90 0.37 -21.14 -36.67
N ASN A 91 -0.86 -21.68 -36.69
CA ASN A 91 -1.96 -21.31 -35.79
C ASN A 91 -2.28 -19.80 -35.79
N MET A 92 -2.20 -19.17 -36.97
CA MET A 92 -2.36 -17.72 -37.14
C MET A 92 -3.69 -17.15 -36.62
N PHE A 93 -4.72 -17.98 -36.49
CA PHE A 93 -6.03 -17.55 -35.99
C PHE A 93 -6.04 -17.25 -34.49
N LEU A 94 -5.06 -17.75 -33.72
CA LEU A 94 -4.95 -17.51 -32.27
C LEU A 94 -4.86 -16.02 -31.95
N GLU A 95 -4.24 -15.23 -32.83
CA GLU A 95 -4.08 -13.76 -32.68
C GLU A 95 -5.38 -13.03 -32.32
N TYR A 96 -6.55 -13.54 -32.77
CA TYR A 96 -7.84 -12.92 -32.48
C TYR A 96 -8.80 -13.85 -31.71
N ASP A 97 -8.32 -15.00 -31.22
CA ASP A 97 -9.15 -16.00 -30.56
C ASP A 97 -9.61 -15.58 -29.16
N TRP A 98 -8.89 -14.69 -28.49
CA TRP A 98 -9.31 -14.15 -27.19
C TRP A 98 -10.02 -12.81 -27.26
N LEU A 99 -10.11 -12.19 -28.45
CA LEU A 99 -10.83 -10.93 -28.60
C LEU A 99 -12.33 -11.14 -28.38
N SER A 100 -12.91 -10.34 -27.49
CA SER A 100 -14.37 -10.30 -27.29
C SER A 100 -15.11 -9.80 -28.54
N ASP A 101 -14.46 -8.94 -29.33
CA ASP A 101 -14.94 -8.47 -30.62
C ASP A 101 -14.20 -9.18 -31.75
N LYS A 102 -14.84 -10.22 -32.31
CA LYS A 102 -14.27 -11.01 -33.41
C LYS A 102 -14.18 -10.25 -34.73
N GLU A 103 -14.92 -9.15 -34.89
CA GLU A 103 -14.84 -8.32 -36.09
C GLU A 103 -13.54 -7.52 -36.15
N ALA A 104 -12.87 -7.31 -35.01
CA ALA A 104 -11.56 -6.65 -34.95
C ALA A 104 -10.52 -7.41 -35.80
N GLY A 105 -10.62 -8.74 -35.86
CA GLY A 105 -9.78 -9.60 -36.66
C GLY A 105 -8.29 -9.48 -36.34
N ILE A 106 -7.46 -9.67 -37.35
CA ILE A 106 -6.00 -9.57 -37.28
C ILE A 106 -5.57 -8.13 -36.97
N THR A 107 -4.54 -7.96 -36.14
CA THR A 107 -3.95 -6.66 -35.83
C THR A 107 -3.41 -5.99 -37.08
N THR A 108 -3.74 -4.72 -37.31
CA THR A 108 -3.23 -3.93 -38.44
C THR A 108 -2.35 -2.77 -37.98
N HIS A 109 -1.63 -2.17 -38.93
CA HIS A 109 -0.86 -0.95 -38.71
C HIS A 109 -1.73 0.18 -38.15
N GLU A 110 -2.98 0.29 -38.63
CA GLU A 110 -3.96 1.27 -38.11
C GLU A 110 -4.31 1.04 -36.63
N THR A 111 -4.16 -0.17 -36.09
CA THR A 111 -4.32 -0.40 -34.64
C THR A 111 -3.21 0.31 -33.86
N ILE A 112 -1.97 0.22 -34.34
CA ILE A 112 -0.82 0.91 -33.74
C ILE A 112 -0.96 2.43 -33.88
N ASP A 113 -1.45 2.90 -35.03
CA ASP A 113 -1.74 4.32 -35.24
C ASP A 113 -2.77 4.84 -34.24
N ALA A 114 -3.86 4.09 -34.00
CA ALA A 114 -4.87 4.47 -33.03
C ALA A 114 -4.33 4.54 -31.60
N ILE A 115 -3.42 3.65 -31.21
CA ILE A 115 -2.74 3.69 -29.91
C ILE A 115 -1.86 4.94 -29.81
N LYS A 116 -1.03 5.21 -30.83
CA LYS A 116 -0.17 6.40 -30.86
C LYS A 116 -0.98 7.70 -30.85
N ASP A 117 -2.04 7.78 -31.65
CA ASP A 117 -2.87 8.97 -31.79
C ASP A 117 -3.68 9.25 -30.51
N ALA A 118 -3.89 8.25 -29.65
CA ALA A 118 -4.45 8.40 -28.31
C ALA A 118 -3.43 8.93 -27.26
N GLY A 119 -2.18 9.20 -27.65
CA GLY A 119 -1.17 9.82 -26.78
C GLY A 119 -0.22 8.84 -26.10
N PHE A 120 -0.30 7.54 -26.39
CA PHE A 120 0.65 6.55 -25.88
C PHE A 120 1.96 6.57 -26.68
N THR A 121 3.08 6.51 -25.97
CA THR A 121 4.44 6.52 -26.55
C THR A 121 5.12 5.16 -26.45
N THR A 122 4.60 4.25 -25.63
CA THR A 122 5.04 2.86 -25.52
C THR A 122 3.90 1.91 -25.86
N VAL A 123 4.19 0.84 -26.61
CA VAL A 123 3.31 -0.31 -26.78
C VAL A 123 3.99 -1.59 -26.29
N ARG A 124 3.35 -2.32 -25.37
CA ARG A 124 3.77 -3.66 -24.98
C ARG A 124 3.00 -4.67 -25.81
N ILE A 125 3.72 -5.56 -26.49
CA ILE A 125 3.21 -6.59 -27.37
C ILE A 125 3.49 -7.94 -26.69
N PRO A 126 2.57 -8.42 -25.85
CA PRO A 126 2.70 -9.72 -25.21
C PRO A 126 2.56 -10.83 -26.26
N VAL A 127 3.47 -11.82 -26.25
CA VAL A 127 3.46 -12.92 -27.24
C VAL A 127 3.68 -14.27 -26.56
N SER A 128 2.78 -15.20 -26.82
CA SER A 128 2.95 -16.61 -26.45
C SER A 128 3.53 -17.36 -27.64
N TRP A 129 4.63 -18.08 -27.45
CA TRP A 129 5.38 -18.67 -28.56
C TRP A 129 5.09 -20.15 -28.76
N HIS A 130 4.77 -20.86 -27.69
CA HIS A 130 4.68 -22.32 -27.64
C HIS A 130 3.66 -22.97 -28.59
N ASN A 131 2.59 -22.27 -28.99
CA ASN A 131 1.65 -22.74 -30.01
C ASN A 131 2.20 -22.66 -31.44
N HIS A 132 3.33 -21.98 -31.61
CA HIS A 132 3.92 -21.59 -32.90
C HIS A 132 5.34 -22.15 -33.05
N LEU A 133 5.63 -23.29 -32.43
CA LEU A 133 6.94 -23.95 -32.48
C LEU A 133 6.88 -25.28 -33.23
N ASP A 134 8.01 -25.70 -33.79
CA ASP A 134 8.24 -27.11 -34.13
C ASP A 134 8.84 -27.89 -32.95
N SER A 135 9.13 -29.19 -33.17
CA SER A 135 9.67 -30.07 -32.14
C SER A 135 11.06 -29.68 -31.62
N ASP A 136 11.80 -28.83 -32.34
CA ASP A 136 13.13 -28.34 -31.98
C ASP A 136 13.08 -26.91 -31.41
N PHE A 137 11.88 -26.42 -31.08
CA PHE A 137 11.58 -25.05 -30.63
C PHE A 137 11.86 -23.96 -31.67
N ASN A 138 11.91 -24.29 -32.97
CA ASN A 138 11.98 -23.23 -33.98
C ASN A 138 10.61 -22.56 -34.12
N ILE A 139 10.60 -21.22 -34.06
CA ILE A 139 9.39 -20.42 -34.26
C ILE A 139 8.96 -20.51 -35.72
N LYS A 140 7.69 -20.80 -35.96
CA LYS A 140 7.11 -20.81 -37.32
C LYS A 140 7.29 -19.43 -37.96
N SER A 141 7.83 -19.43 -39.18
CA SER A 141 8.19 -18.21 -39.92
C SER A 141 7.02 -17.24 -40.07
N GLU A 142 5.82 -17.76 -40.33
CA GLU A 142 4.61 -16.98 -40.56
C GLU A 142 4.20 -16.18 -39.32
N TRP A 143 4.32 -16.80 -38.14
CA TRP A 143 4.04 -16.13 -36.86
C TRP A 143 5.11 -15.08 -36.55
N LEU A 144 6.38 -15.44 -36.71
CA LEU A 144 7.51 -14.54 -36.46
C LEU A 144 7.50 -13.32 -37.39
N GLU A 145 7.18 -13.51 -38.68
CA GLU A 145 7.04 -12.43 -39.66
C GLU A 145 5.90 -11.49 -39.29
N LYS A 146 4.77 -12.03 -38.80
CA LYS A 146 3.63 -11.22 -38.36
C LYS A 146 3.97 -10.35 -37.15
N VAL A 147 4.61 -10.94 -36.12
CA VAL A 147 5.06 -10.19 -34.95
C VAL A 147 6.13 -9.15 -35.35
N TYR A 148 7.07 -9.53 -36.21
CA TYR A 148 8.10 -8.63 -36.73
C TYR A 148 7.51 -7.42 -37.45
N ASP A 149 6.49 -7.61 -38.30
CA ASP A 149 5.81 -6.53 -39.01
C ASP A 149 5.18 -5.52 -38.05
N ILE A 150 4.42 -5.97 -37.05
CA ILE A 150 3.76 -5.08 -36.07
C ILE A 150 4.79 -4.37 -35.18
N VAL A 151 5.81 -5.08 -34.69
CA VAL A 151 6.89 -4.48 -33.89
C VAL A 151 7.62 -3.40 -34.69
N ASN A 152 8.07 -3.69 -35.92
CA ASN A 152 8.80 -2.72 -36.72
C ASN A 152 7.92 -1.55 -37.15
N TYR A 153 6.63 -1.78 -37.38
CA TYR A 153 5.71 -0.69 -37.66
C TYR A 153 5.60 0.28 -36.48
N ALA A 154 5.42 -0.23 -35.25
CA ALA A 154 5.42 0.60 -34.05
C ALA A 154 6.73 1.38 -33.86
N LEU A 155 7.89 0.74 -34.07
CA LEU A 155 9.19 1.42 -34.04
C LEU A 155 9.30 2.50 -35.12
N SER A 156 8.80 2.25 -36.33
CA SER A 156 8.78 3.24 -37.43
C SER A 156 7.89 4.45 -37.13
N ARG A 157 7.00 4.31 -36.15
CA ARG A 157 6.17 5.36 -35.59
C ARG A 157 6.81 5.97 -34.35
N ASP A 158 8.13 5.89 -34.15
CA ASP A 158 8.85 6.48 -33.00
C ASP A 158 8.26 6.06 -31.64
N MET A 159 7.65 4.88 -31.55
CA MET A 159 7.16 4.34 -30.29
C MET A 159 8.21 3.41 -29.68
N TYR A 160 8.23 3.35 -28.35
CA TYR A 160 8.89 2.26 -27.65
C TYR A 160 8.05 0.99 -27.75
N VAL A 161 8.71 -0.16 -27.88
CA VAL A 161 8.07 -1.47 -27.97
C VAL A 161 8.63 -2.39 -26.90
N ILE A 162 7.78 -2.99 -26.08
CA ILE A 162 8.17 -4.07 -25.16
C ILE A 162 7.69 -5.39 -25.77
N LEU A 163 8.61 -6.34 -26.03
CA LEU A 163 8.32 -7.68 -26.55
C LEU A 163 8.76 -8.74 -25.54
N ASN A 164 7.95 -9.77 -25.30
CA ASN A 164 8.22 -10.78 -24.26
C ASN A 164 7.96 -12.23 -24.69
N ILE A 165 8.11 -13.13 -23.72
CA ILE A 165 7.52 -14.47 -23.68
C ILE A 165 6.37 -14.41 -22.67
N HIS A 166 5.12 -14.69 -23.07
CA HIS A 166 3.93 -14.36 -22.28
C HIS A 166 3.34 -15.56 -21.49
N HIS A 167 2.42 -16.33 -22.07
CA HIS A 167 1.75 -17.46 -21.38
C HIS A 167 2.46 -18.81 -21.62
N ASP A 168 3.75 -18.83 -21.92
CA ASP A 168 4.53 -20.06 -22.13
C ASP A 168 4.77 -20.88 -20.84
N ASN A 169 4.42 -20.29 -19.68
CA ASN A 169 4.29 -20.98 -18.40
C ASN A 169 2.92 -21.64 -18.19
N GLU A 170 1.99 -21.51 -19.14
CA GLU A 170 0.67 -22.14 -19.13
C GLU A 170 0.55 -23.24 -20.19
N LYS A 171 -0.44 -24.11 -20.02
CA LYS A 171 -0.70 -25.18 -20.97
C LYS A 171 -1.63 -24.70 -22.08
N ALA A 172 -1.24 -24.92 -23.34
CA ALA A 172 -2.00 -24.60 -24.57
C ALA A 172 -3.46 -25.11 -24.63
N SER A 173 -3.92 -25.96 -23.72
CA SER A 173 -5.24 -26.60 -23.78
C SER A 173 -6.34 -25.88 -23.00
N GLY A 174 -6.16 -24.63 -22.56
CA GLY A 174 -7.24 -23.77 -22.08
C GLY A 174 -8.15 -24.41 -21.03
N PHE A 175 -7.71 -24.47 -19.77
CA PHE A 175 -8.59 -24.86 -18.67
C PHE A 175 -8.40 -23.89 -17.51
N THR A 176 -9.28 -22.89 -17.46
CA THR A 176 -9.53 -22.06 -16.27
C THR A 176 -9.84 -22.97 -15.07
N ASN A 177 -9.16 -22.74 -13.95
CA ASN A 177 -9.40 -23.36 -12.65
C ASN A 177 -10.84 -23.09 -12.17
N PRO A 178 -11.76 -24.09 -12.13
CA PRO A 178 -13.10 -23.82 -11.61
C PRO A 178 -13.18 -23.97 -10.09
N ASP A 179 -12.39 -24.85 -9.48
CA ASP A 179 -12.38 -25.11 -8.04
C ASP A 179 -11.16 -26.02 -7.76
N TYR A 180 -10.32 -25.66 -6.79
CA TYR A 180 -9.05 -26.32 -6.43
C TYR A 180 -9.14 -27.87 -6.40
N ASP A 181 -8.84 -28.49 -7.53
CA ASP A 181 -8.64 -29.93 -7.69
C ASP A 181 -7.12 -30.20 -7.68
N PRO A 182 -6.57 -30.89 -6.66
CA PRO A 182 -5.15 -31.18 -6.59
C PRO A 182 -4.60 -31.99 -7.79
N SER A 183 -5.46 -32.67 -8.57
CA SER A 183 -5.04 -33.33 -9.81
C SER A 183 -4.76 -32.37 -10.98
N TRP A 184 -5.23 -31.11 -10.89
CA TRP A 184 -4.93 -30.05 -11.85
C TRP A 184 -3.47 -29.59 -11.74
N ALA A 185 -2.97 -29.41 -10.51
CA ALA A 185 -1.60 -28.97 -10.26
C ALA A 185 -0.55 -29.96 -10.81
N GLU A 186 -0.83 -31.27 -10.76
CA GLU A 186 0.08 -32.30 -11.28
C GLU A 186 0.16 -32.29 -12.82
N GLY A 187 -0.92 -31.91 -13.52
CA GLY A 187 -0.98 -31.84 -14.98
C GLY A 187 -0.46 -30.54 -15.64
N ASN A 188 -0.15 -29.53 -14.82
CA ASN A 188 0.37 -28.21 -15.26
C ASN A 188 1.88 -28.08 -15.17
N LYS A 189 2.59 -29.03 -14.56
CA LYS A 189 4.06 -29.09 -14.60
C LYS A 189 4.62 -29.32 -16.01
N ASP A 190 3.79 -29.79 -16.94
CA ASP A 190 4.13 -30.03 -18.35
C ASP A 190 4.15 -28.74 -19.23
N CYS A 191 4.25 -27.54 -18.66
CA CYS A 191 4.42 -26.30 -19.43
C CYS A 191 5.89 -26.07 -19.84
N TYR A 192 6.15 -25.08 -20.72
CA TYR A 192 7.50 -24.85 -21.25
C TYR A 192 8.41 -24.08 -20.27
N ILE A 193 7.80 -23.33 -19.35
CA ILE A 193 8.47 -22.60 -18.28
C ILE A 193 7.79 -22.92 -16.96
N TYR A 194 8.44 -23.77 -16.15
CA TYR A 194 7.98 -24.09 -14.80
C TYR A 194 9.14 -23.90 -13.81
N PRO A 195 9.06 -22.93 -12.87
CA PRO A 195 10.17 -22.60 -11.98
C PRO A 195 10.21 -23.52 -10.76
N ASP A 196 10.69 -24.75 -10.96
CA ASP A 196 11.12 -25.65 -9.89
C ASP A 196 12.47 -26.32 -10.26
N LYS A 197 13.12 -26.97 -9.30
CA LYS A 197 14.42 -27.61 -9.55
C LYS A 197 14.36 -28.76 -10.57
N GLU A 198 13.21 -29.41 -10.71
CA GLU A 198 13.02 -30.53 -11.65
C GLU A 198 12.99 -30.04 -13.10
N HIS A 199 12.35 -28.89 -13.35
CA HIS A 199 12.11 -28.32 -14.67
C HIS A 199 13.03 -27.13 -15.01
N LEU A 200 13.99 -26.80 -14.14
CA LEU A 200 14.90 -25.68 -14.31
C LEU A 200 15.68 -25.73 -15.63
N GLU A 201 16.29 -26.86 -15.94
CA GLU A 201 17.13 -27.00 -17.15
C GLU A 201 16.29 -27.01 -18.44
N SER A 202 15.08 -27.58 -18.42
CA SER A 202 14.15 -27.48 -19.56
C SER A 202 13.65 -26.06 -19.76
N SER A 203 13.33 -25.34 -18.69
CA SER A 203 12.90 -23.94 -18.73
C SER A 203 14.01 -23.03 -19.27
N LYS A 204 15.26 -23.21 -18.79
CA LYS A 204 16.46 -22.51 -19.30
C LYS A 204 16.70 -22.79 -20.78
N ASN A 205 16.59 -24.05 -21.21
CA ASN A 205 16.74 -24.42 -22.62
C ASN A 205 15.65 -23.77 -23.49
N TYR A 206 14.39 -23.77 -23.03
CA TYR A 206 13.29 -23.14 -23.73
C TYR A 206 13.51 -21.64 -23.94
N VAL A 207 13.71 -20.87 -22.86
CA VAL A 207 13.91 -19.41 -22.97
C VAL A 207 15.15 -19.08 -23.81
N THR A 208 16.22 -19.86 -23.70
CA THR A 208 17.43 -19.68 -24.52
C THR A 208 17.11 -19.84 -26.01
N LYS A 209 16.38 -20.89 -26.40
CA LYS A 209 16.03 -21.18 -27.80
C LYS A 209 15.13 -20.11 -28.40
N ILE A 210 14.16 -19.60 -27.64
CA ILE A 210 13.30 -18.51 -28.07
C ILE A 210 14.11 -17.21 -28.22
N TRP A 211 14.87 -16.82 -27.19
CA TRP A 211 15.65 -15.57 -27.23
C TRP A 211 16.80 -15.57 -28.24
N GLU A 212 17.40 -16.72 -28.58
CA GLU A 212 18.36 -16.83 -29.69
C GLU A 212 17.72 -16.43 -31.03
N GLN A 213 16.48 -16.88 -31.28
CA GLN A 213 15.75 -16.60 -32.52
C GLN A 213 15.23 -15.16 -32.56
N LEU A 214 14.64 -14.67 -31.46
CA LEU A 214 14.18 -13.28 -31.37
C LEU A 214 15.35 -12.31 -31.43
N GLY A 215 16.44 -12.59 -30.70
CA GLY A 215 17.67 -11.80 -30.75
C GLY A 215 18.24 -11.72 -32.15
N LYS A 216 18.28 -12.83 -32.91
CA LYS A 216 18.69 -12.81 -34.31
C LYS A 216 17.76 -11.98 -35.21
N THR A 217 16.46 -12.09 -35.00
CA THR A 217 15.43 -11.47 -35.85
C THR A 217 15.37 -9.96 -35.67
N PHE A 218 15.45 -9.49 -34.43
CA PHE A 218 15.36 -8.08 -34.07
C PHE A 218 16.73 -7.43 -33.80
N LYS A 219 17.80 -8.07 -34.27
CA LYS A 219 19.21 -7.70 -33.99
C LYS A 219 19.54 -6.23 -34.29
N ASP A 220 18.96 -5.70 -35.35
CA ASP A 220 19.28 -4.37 -35.89
C ASP A 220 18.25 -3.31 -35.48
N CYS A 221 17.17 -3.67 -34.77
CA CYS A 221 16.24 -2.70 -34.18
C CYS A 221 16.97 -1.84 -33.15
N ASP A 222 16.66 -0.55 -33.08
CA ASP A 222 17.31 0.38 -32.16
C ASP A 222 16.85 0.17 -30.70
N GLU A 223 17.26 1.06 -29.80
CA GLU A 223 16.97 0.95 -28.37
C GLU A 223 15.49 1.12 -28.00
N HIS A 224 14.63 1.62 -28.90
CA HIS A 224 13.19 1.72 -28.63
C HIS A 224 12.55 0.34 -28.47
N LEU A 225 13.14 -0.73 -29.01
CA LEU A 225 12.73 -2.09 -28.74
C LEU A 225 13.39 -2.62 -27.46
N VAL A 226 12.56 -2.91 -26.46
CA VAL A 226 12.89 -3.50 -25.17
C VAL A 226 12.45 -4.96 -25.16
N PHE A 227 13.29 -5.84 -24.62
CA PHE A 227 12.91 -7.23 -24.38
C PHE A 227 12.56 -7.45 -22.93
N GLU A 228 11.42 -8.07 -22.64
CA GLU A 228 11.06 -8.54 -21.30
C GLU A 228 11.22 -10.05 -21.26
N THR A 229 12.09 -10.57 -20.39
CA THR A 229 12.54 -11.97 -20.44
C THR A 229 11.40 -12.99 -20.39
N MET A 230 10.43 -12.74 -19.51
CA MET A 230 9.24 -13.56 -19.27
C MET A 230 8.10 -12.69 -18.72
N ASN A 231 6.86 -13.14 -18.85
CA ASN A 231 5.69 -12.60 -18.18
C ASN A 231 5.33 -13.43 -16.95
N GLU A 232 5.14 -12.79 -15.80
CA GLU A 232 4.62 -13.39 -14.57
C GLU A 232 5.06 -14.86 -14.32
N PRO A 233 6.38 -15.16 -14.32
CA PRO A 233 6.86 -16.53 -14.18
C PRO A 233 6.43 -17.07 -12.81
N ARG A 234 5.79 -18.24 -12.78
CA ARG A 234 5.15 -18.80 -11.59
C ARG A 234 5.00 -20.30 -11.66
N GLN A 235 4.84 -20.94 -10.50
CA GLN A 235 4.47 -22.35 -10.42
C GLN A 235 2.94 -22.48 -10.60
N VAL A 236 2.47 -22.58 -11.85
CA VAL A 236 1.05 -22.73 -12.15
C VAL A 236 0.48 -23.95 -11.42
N GLY A 237 -0.66 -23.81 -10.74
CA GLY A 237 -1.23 -24.88 -9.89
C GLY A 237 -0.76 -24.90 -8.46
N ASN A 238 0.25 -24.12 -8.09
CA ASN A 238 0.68 -24.03 -6.70
C ASN A 238 -0.31 -23.18 -5.86
N VAL A 239 -0.40 -23.48 -4.57
CA VAL A 239 -1.14 -22.66 -3.59
C VAL A 239 -0.69 -21.20 -3.58
N HIS A 240 0.54 -20.88 -3.96
CA HIS A 240 1.10 -19.53 -4.02
C HIS A 240 1.34 -19.06 -5.46
N GLU A 241 0.49 -19.49 -6.41
CA GLU A 241 0.64 -19.15 -7.83
C GLU A 241 0.62 -17.62 -8.08
N TRP A 242 -0.29 -16.89 -7.44
CA TRP A 242 -0.55 -15.47 -7.74
C TRP A 242 -0.08 -14.49 -6.66
N TRP A 243 0.52 -15.00 -5.58
CA TRP A 243 1.03 -14.19 -4.48
C TRP A 243 2.30 -14.79 -3.90
N TYR A 244 3.14 -13.94 -3.33
CA TYR A 244 4.35 -14.39 -2.65
C TYR A 244 4.06 -14.70 -1.18
N ALA A 245 4.58 -15.83 -0.70
CA ALA A 245 4.67 -16.16 0.72
C ALA A 245 6.14 -16.46 1.06
N ASP A 246 6.55 -16.18 2.30
CA ASP A 246 7.90 -16.51 2.77
C ASP A 246 8.00 -18.00 3.16
N ASP A 247 7.90 -18.88 2.16
CA ASP A 247 7.95 -20.33 2.30
C ASP A 247 8.89 -21.01 1.29
N GLU A 248 9.20 -22.29 1.54
CA GLU A 248 10.19 -23.04 0.77
C GLU A 248 9.85 -23.14 -0.73
N CYS A 249 8.57 -23.23 -1.09
CA CYS A 249 8.17 -23.34 -2.49
C CYS A 249 8.35 -22.01 -3.25
N CYS A 250 8.05 -20.89 -2.60
CA CYS A 250 8.29 -19.56 -3.16
C CYS A 250 9.78 -19.23 -3.25
N HIS A 251 10.59 -19.66 -2.27
CA HIS A 251 12.05 -19.52 -2.30
C HIS A 251 12.65 -20.26 -3.49
N GLU A 252 12.30 -21.54 -3.66
CA GLU A 252 12.77 -22.34 -4.79
C GLU A 252 12.34 -21.75 -6.14
N ALA A 253 11.09 -21.30 -6.26
CA ALA A 253 10.61 -20.67 -7.47
C ALA A 253 11.41 -19.41 -7.82
N LEU A 254 11.70 -18.53 -6.86
CA LEU A 254 12.50 -17.33 -7.07
C LEU A 254 13.94 -17.64 -7.49
N GLU A 255 14.58 -18.63 -6.86
CA GLU A 255 15.93 -19.08 -7.24
C GLU A 255 15.95 -19.59 -8.69
N CYS A 256 14.98 -20.43 -9.05
CA CYS A 256 14.83 -20.94 -10.41
C CYS A 256 14.58 -19.81 -11.42
N ILE A 257 13.70 -18.86 -11.09
CA ILE A 257 13.40 -17.70 -11.94
C ILE A 257 14.64 -16.84 -12.16
N THR A 258 15.46 -16.63 -11.13
CA THR A 258 16.72 -15.89 -11.23
C THR A 258 17.66 -16.55 -12.25
N GLU A 259 17.80 -17.88 -12.23
CA GLU A 259 18.59 -18.62 -13.20
C GLU A 259 18.00 -18.61 -14.63
N ILE A 260 16.67 -18.71 -14.76
CA ILE A 260 15.99 -18.65 -16.05
C ILE A 260 16.13 -17.25 -16.67
N ASN A 261 16.01 -16.19 -15.86
CA ASN A 261 16.27 -14.82 -16.28
C ASN A 261 17.72 -14.62 -16.74
N GLN A 262 18.70 -15.20 -16.04
CA GLN A 262 20.11 -15.15 -16.47
C GLN A 262 20.30 -15.82 -17.84
N ALA A 263 19.72 -17.01 -18.04
CA ALA A 263 19.80 -17.71 -19.32
C ALA A 263 19.19 -16.88 -20.47
N ALA A 264 18.06 -16.21 -20.22
CA ALA A 264 17.44 -15.31 -21.19
C ALA A 264 18.34 -14.09 -21.52
N VAL A 265 18.88 -13.41 -20.50
CA VAL A 265 19.80 -12.26 -20.67
C VAL A 265 21.05 -12.68 -21.46
N ASP A 266 21.68 -13.80 -21.11
CA ASP A 266 22.85 -14.32 -21.80
C ASP A 266 22.53 -14.62 -23.28
N ALA A 267 21.41 -15.27 -23.57
CA ALA A 267 20.96 -15.55 -24.93
C ALA A 267 20.76 -14.26 -25.75
N ILE A 268 20.10 -13.26 -25.16
CA ILE A 268 19.90 -11.94 -25.79
C ILE A 268 21.25 -11.28 -26.09
N ARG A 269 22.16 -11.21 -25.11
CA ARG A 269 23.48 -10.57 -25.30
C ARG A 269 24.34 -11.29 -26.34
N ASN A 270 24.32 -12.62 -26.34
CA ASN A 270 25.09 -13.46 -27.27
C ASN A 270 24.65 -13.33 -28.73
N SER A 271 23.41 -12.87 -29.00
CA SER A 271 22.95 -12.61 -30.36
C SER A 271 23.67 -11.41 -31.04
N GLY A 272 24.31 -10.54 -30.25
CA GLY A 272 25.14 -9.42 -30.71
C GLY A 272 24.35 -8.29 -31.39
N GLY A 273 25.05 -7.40 -32.10
CA GLY A 273 24.42 -6.24 -32.75
C GLY A 273 23.91 -5.23 -31.71
N ASN A 274 22.71 -4.67 -31.91
CA ASN A 274 22.13 -3.75 -30.93
C ASN A 274 21.74 -4.47 -29.63
N ASN A 275 21.55 -5.79 -29.67
CA ASN A 275 21.23 -6.59 -28.48
C ASN A 275 22.36 -6.61 -27.45
N SER A 276 23.61 -6.28 -27.83
CA SER A 276 24.70 -6.12 -26.85
C SER A 276 24.50 -4.93 -25.91
N ASN A 277 23.61 -3.98 -26.23
CA ASN A 277 23.28 -2.82 -25.39
C ASN A 277 21.77 -2.57 -25.25
N ARG A 278 20.91 -3.49 -25.71
CA ARG A 278 19.45 -3.36 -25.65
C ARG A 278 18.97 -3.38 -24.20
N TYR A 279 17.99 -2.55 -23.87
CA TYR A 279 17.33 -2.63 -22.56
C TYR A 279 16.56 -3.95 -22.40
N ILE A 280 16.73 -4.59 -21.25
CA ILE A 280 16.05 -5.85 -20.89
C ILE A 280 15.26 -5.65 -19.60
N MET A 281 13.97 -5.95 -19.65
CA MET A 281 13.07 -6.04 -18.51
C MET A 281 13.10 -7.44 -17.91
N VAL A 282 13.15 -7.54 -16.58
CA VAL A 282 13.30 -8.80 -15.85
C VAL A 282 12.28 -8.86 -14.71
N PRO A 283 11.38 -9.87 -14.67
CA PRO A 283 10.42 -10.03 -13.58
C PRO A 283 10.96 -10.92 -12.45
N ALA A 284 10.37 -10.77 -11.26
CA ALA A 284 10.37 -11.79 -10.22
C ALA A 284 9.12 -12.69 -10.33
N THR A 285 8.90 -13.60 -9.37
CA THR A 285 7.72 -14.47 -9.33
C THR A 285 6.43 -13.68 -9.51
N SER A 286 5.62 -14.08 -10.50
CA SER A 286 4.33 -13.47 -10.84
C SER A 286 4.41 -11.95 -11.05
N ALA A 287 5.59 -11.44 -11.43
CA ALA A 287 5.91 -10.01 -11.54
C ALA A 287 5.56 -9.20 -10.27
N LYS A 288 5.59 -9.83 -9.09
CA LYS A 288 5.22 -9.20 -7.82
C LYS A 288 6.38 -8.41 -7.20
N ALA A 289 6.06 -7.24 -6.67
CA ALA A 289 7.02 -6.39 -5.97
C ALA A 289 7.58 -7.08 -4.72
N GLU A 290 6.71 -7.79 -3.99
CA GLU A 290 7.05 -8.52 -2.77
C GLU A 290 8.10 -9.59 -3.04
N ALA A 291 7.99 -10.29 -4.16
CA ALA A 291 8.94 -11.31 -4.59
C ALA A 291 10.27 -10.67 -5.04
N ALA A 292 10.22 -9.56 -5.77
CA ALA A 292 11.41 -8.83 -6.20
C ALA A 292 12.21 -8.23 -5.02
N MET A 293 11.55 -7.92 -3.91
CA MET A 293 12.20 -7.42 -2.70
C MET A 293 12.94 -8.49 -1.89
N GLN A 294 12.80 -9.78 -2.25
CA GLN A 294 13.45 -10.90 -1.56
C GLN A 294 14.89 -11.05 -2.02
N SER A 295 15.75 -10.10 -1.67
CA SER A 295 17.16 -10.01 -2.12
C SER A 295 18.01 -11.24 -1.84
N LYS A 296 17.57 -12.12 -0.92
CA LYS A 296 18.19 -13.42 -0.66
C LYS A 296 18.02 -14.39 -1.84
N TYR A 297 16.82 -14.45 -2.43
CA TYR A 297 16.44 -15.45 -3.44
C TYR A 297 16.32 -14.86 -4.85
N PHE A 298 15.98 -13.58 -4.96
CA PHE A 298 15.90 -12.86 -6.22
C PHE A 298 17.06 -11.89 -6.39
N LYS A 299 17.69 -11.95 -7.56
CA LYS A 299 18.71 -10.98 -7.99
C LYS A 299 18.46 -10.60 -9.44
N MET A 300 18.71 -9.34 -9.77
CA MET A 300 18.83 -8.93 -11.17
C MET A 300 19.99 -9.72 -11.80
N PRO A 301 19.84 -10.21 -13.05
CA PRO A 301 20.90 -10.92 -13.76
C PRO A 301 22.22 -10.17 -13.80
N GLU A 302 23.32 -10.90 -13.85
CA GLU A 302 24.59 -10.33 -14.27
C GLU A 302 24.50 -9.96 -15.75
N ASP A 303 24.84 -8.71 -16.08
CA ASP A 303 24.76 -8.22 -17.45
C ASP A 303 26.14 -7.77 -17.94
N SER A 304 26.49 -8.22 -19.14
CA SER A 304 27.66 -7.73 -19.89
C SER A 304 27.52 -6.27 -20.32
N ALA A 305 26.28 -5.75 -20.42
CA ALA A 305 25.97 -4.36 -20.68
C ALA A 305 25.77 -3.58 -19.36
N LYS A 306 26.24 -2.34 -19.33
CA LYS A 306 26.13 -1.49 -18.15
C LYS A 306 24.81 -0.71 -18.17
N ASP A 307 24.09 -0.70 -17.04
CA ASP A 307 22.87 0.11 -16.84
C ASP A 307 21.77 -0.17 -17.90
N LYS A 308 21.60 -1.44 -18.32
CA LYS A 308 20.60 -1.86 -19.33
C LYS A 308 19.54 -2.84 -18.82
N LEU A 309 19.51 -3.16 -17.53
CA LEU A 309 18.45 -3.96 -16.92
C LEU A 309 17.39 -3.08 -16.28
N ILE A 310 16.14 -3.50 -16.39
CA ILE A 310 14.94 -2.86 -15.84
C ILE A 310 14.15 -3.92 -15.08
N LEU A 311 13.66 -3.61 -13.88
CA LEU A 311 12.76 -4.50 -13.15
C LEU A 311 11.35 -4.42 -13.77
N SER A 312 10.78 -5.57 -14.14
CA SER A 312 9.39 -5.69 -14.61
C SER A 312 8.46 -6.07 -13.45
N ILE A 313 7.45 -5.25 -13.20
CA ILE A 313 6.44 -5.46 -12.14
C ILE A 313 5.04 -5.34 -12.72
N HIS A 314 4.09 -6.12 -12.24
CA HIS A 314 2.67 -5.92 -12.48
C HIS A 314 1.97 -5.49 -11.19
N ALA A 315 1.09 -4.49 -11.28
CA ALA A 315 0.48 -3.91 -10.10
C ALA A 315 -0.95 -3.43 -10.37
N TYR A 316 -1.90 -4.36 -10.31
CA TYR A 316 -3.33 -4.06 -10.37
C TYR A 316 -3.87 -3.54 -9.05
N GLU A 317 -3.33 -2.42 -8.56
CA GLU A 317 -3.71 -1.85 -7.28
C GLU A 317 -4.65 -0.65 -7.39
N PRO A 318 -5.53 -0.44 -6.40
CA PRO A 318 -5.93 -1.41 -5.37
C PRO A 318 -6.71 -2.57 -5.99
N PHE A 319 -6.34 -3.82 -5.68
CA PHE A 319 -6.90 -5.02 -6.33
C PHE A 319 -8.43 -5.06 -6.43
N ASN A 320 -9.14 -4.68 -5.36
CA ASN A 320 -10.61 -4.70 -5.34
C ASN A 320 -11.25 -3.69 -6.31
N PHE A 321 -10.61 -2.53 -6.52
CA PHE A 321 -11.06 -1.55 -7.49
C PHE A 321 -10.60 -1.95 -8.91
N SER A 322 -9.38 -2.44 -9.03
CA SER A 322 -8.76 -2.70 -10.33
C SER A 322 -9.27 -3.97 -11.00
N MET A 323 -9.41 -5.08 -10.26
CA MET A 323 -9.63 -6.43 -10.80
C MET A 323 -10.93 -7.09 -10.34
N ASP A 324 -11.18 -7.18 -9.03
CA ASP A 324 -12.24 -8.01 -8.43
C ASP A 324 -13.65 -7.42 -8.64
N LYS A 325 -14.47 -8.04 -9.50
CA LYS A 325 -15.89 -7.68 -9.65
C LYS A 325 -16.83 -8.75 -9.08
N THR A 326 -16.30 -9.85 -8.56
CA THR A 326 -17.10 -10.98 -8.05
C THR A 326 -17.44 -10.82 -6.58
N SER A 327 -16.68 -10.04 -5.81
CA SER A 327 -16.98 -9.75 -4.41
C SER A 327 -18.17 -8.79 -4.24
N GLU A 328 -19.09 -9.12 -3.35
CA GLU A 328 -20.20 -8.25 -2.94
C GLU A 328 -19.63 -6.95 -2.33
N GLY A 329 -19.94 -5.80 -2.95
CA GLY A 329 -19.45 -4.50 -2.50
C GLY A 329 -18.13 -4.03 -3.12
N ALA A 330 -17.66 -4.68 -4.20
CA ALA A 330 -16.52 -4.18 -4.98
C ALA A 330 -16.71 -2.70 -5.35
N PRO A 331 -15.71 -1.83 -5.08
CA PRO A 331 -15.88 -0.39 -5.16
C PRO A 331 -16.04 0.09 -6.61
N THR A 332 -16.99 1.00 -6.83
CA THR A 332 -17.17 1.71 -8.11
C THR A 332 -16.54 3.11 -8.10
N GLU A 333 -16.20 3.62 -6.91
CA GLU A 333 -15.55 4.92 -6.70
C GLU A 333 -14.08 4.75 -6.32
N PHE A 334 -13.26 5.73 -6.71
CA PHE A 334 -11.83 5.78 -6.37
C PHE A 334 -11.60 6.75 -5.20
N SER A 335 -11.40 6.20 -3.99
CA SER A 335 -11.36 6.97 -2.74
C SER A 335 -9.98 7.50 -2.37
N ASP A 336 -9.90 8.36 -1.36
CA ASP A 336 -8.61 8.86 -0.86
C ASP A 336 -7.77 7.77 -0.18
N THR A 337 -8.39 6.81 0.51
CA THR A 337 -7.67 5.63 1.06
C THR A 337 -7.02 4.79 -0.04
N MET A 338 -7.64 4.70 -1.22
CA MET A 338 -7.05 4.02 -2.37
C MET A 338 -5.84 4.79 -2.92
N LYS A 339 -5.91 6.12 -2.95
CA LYS A 339 -4.77 6.98 -3.31
C LYS A 339 -3.60 6.80 -2.35
N GLU A 340 -3.87 6.79 -1.04
CA GLU A 340 -2.87 6.52 0.01
C GLU A 340 -2.20 5.15 -0.21
N SER A 341 -2.98 4.10 -0.49
CA SER A 341 -2.43 2.77 -0.76
C SER A 341 -1.53 2.72 -2.02
N LEU A 342 -1.85 3.52 -3.04
CA LEU A 342 -0.97 3.67 -4.21
C LEU A 342 0.30 4.42 -3.86
N ASP A 343 0.22 5.50 -3.06
CA ASP A 343 1.40 6.24 -2.61
C ASP A 343 2.35 5.33 -1.80
N ASP A 344 1.82 4.49 -0.91
CA ASP A 344 2.60 3.53 -0.12
C ASP A 344 3.30 2.49 -0.99
N MET A 345 2.58 1.92 -1.97
CA MET A 345 3.13 0.94 -2.91
C MET A 345 4.23 1.57 -3.78
N PHE A 346 4.01 2.77 -4.32
CA PHE A 346 5.04 3.43 -5.12
C PHE A 346 6.23 3.92 -4.28
N ASP A 347 6.03 4.40 -3.06
CA ASP A 347 7.15 4.74 -2.17
C ASP A 347 7.97 3.50 -1.81
N THR A 348 7.31 2.35 -1.62
CA THR A 348 7.99 1.06 -1.43
C THR A 348 8.86 0.71 -2.63
N LEU A 349 8.32 0.76 -3.86
CA LEU A 349 9.08 0.51 -5.09
C LEU A 349 10.23 1.51 -5.29
N TYR A 350 9.98 2.79 -4.99
CA TYR A 350 10.97 3.85 -5.08
C TYR A 350 12.17 3.57 -4.17
N VAL A 351 11.90 3.24 -2.90
CA VAL A 351 12.95 2.99 -1.92
C VAL A 351 13.70 1.68 -2.23
N ALA A 352 12.96 0.61 -2.58
CA ALA A 352 13.52 -0.71 -2.83
C ALA A 352 14.37 -0.78 -4.10
N PHE A 353 14.00 -0.05 -5.15
CA PHE A 353 14.61 -0.20 -6.48
C PHE A 353 15.13 1.11 -7.04
N ILE A 354 14.30 2.15 -7.13
CA ILE A 354 14.68 3.41 -7.79
C ILE A 354 15.88 4.07 -7.09
N LYS A 355 15.85 4.16 -5.75
CA LYS A 355 16.99 4.67 -4.95
C LYS A 355 18.23 3.78 -5.04
N GLN A 356 18.04 2.48 -5.28
CA GLN A 356 19.12 1.51 -5.49
C GLN A 356 19.65 1.51 -6.93
N ASN A 357 19.28 2.53 -7.74
CA ASN A 357 19.64 2.66 -9.14
C ASN A 357 19.14 1.50 -10.03
N ILE A 358 18.02 0.89 -9.65
CA ILE A 358 17.31 -0.12 -10.44
C ILE A 358 16.04 0.53 -11.01
N PRO A 359 15.98 0.79 -12.33
CA PRO A 359 14.79 1.35 -12.94
C PRO A 359 13.65 0.32 -12.95
N VAL A 360 12.41 0.81 -12.80
CA VAL A 360 11.21 -0.03 -12.73
C VAL A 360 10.23 0.38 -13.82
N VAL A 361 9.69 -0.62 -14.51
CA VAL A 361 8.52 -0.46 -15.39
C VAL A 361 7.41 -1.35 -14.86
N ILE A 362 6.24 -0.74 -14.64
CA ILE A 362 5.02 -1.49 -14.38
C ILE A 362 4.47 -1.93 -15.74
N GLY A 363 4.70 -3.19 -16.10
CA GLY A 363 4.32 -3.79 -17.38
C GLY A 363 2.81 -3.88 -17.57
N GLU A 364 2.06 -3.99 -16.46
CA GLU A 364 0.61 -4.07 -16.47
C GLU A 364 -0.03 -3.41 -15.25
N PHE A 365 -1.07 -2.63 -15.52
CA PHE A 365 -2.03 -2.12 -14.55
C PHE A 365 -3.34 -1.76 -15.27
N GLY A 366 -4.41 -1.52 -14.51
CA GLY A 366 -5.64 -0.97 -15.08
C GLY A 366 -6.76 -0.90 -14.05
N ALA A 367 -7.90 -0.33 -14.46
CA ALA A 367 -9.16 -0.41 -13.72
C ALA A 367 -10.27 -1.02 -14.57
N THR A 368 -10.84 -2.13 -14.11
CA THR A 368 -11.89 -2.89 -14.80
C THR A 368 -13.17 -2.05 -14.94
N ASN A 369 -13.85 -2.17 -16.08
CA ASN A 369 -15.06 -1.40 -16.35
C ASN A 369 -16.25 -1.89 -15.49
N ARG A 370 -16.78 -1.02 -14.62
CA ARG A 370 -18.04 -1.21 -13.89
C ARG A 370 -19.08 -0.12 -14.24
N ASN A 371 -19.02 0.40 -15.47
CA ASN A 371 -19.78 1.57 -15.92
C ASN A 371 -19.47 2.84 -15.10
N ASN A 372 -18.22 2.96 -14.65
CA ASN A 372 -17.72 3.99 -13.73
C ASN A 372 -16.56 4.80 -14.37
N THR A 373 -16.76 5.30 -15.59
CA THR A 373 -15.71 5.96 -16.39
C THR A 373 -15.00 7.11 -15.68
N GLN A 374 -15.71 7.91 -14.87
CA GLN A 374 -15.08 9.00 -14.11
C GLN A 374 -14.08 8.45 -13.07
N ALA A 375 -14.48 7.47 -12.26
CA ALA A 375 -13.59 6.86 -11.27
C ALA A 375 -12.37 6.18 -11.92
N ARG A 376 -12.55 5.55 -13.11
CA ARG A 376 -11.45 4.98 -13.90
C ARG A 376 -10.52 6.06 -14.47
N THR A 377 -11.07 7.23 -14.83
CA THR A 377 -10.29 8.41 -15.24
C THR A 377 -9.47 8.94 -14.07
N ASP A 378 -10.07 9.05 -12.88
CA ASP A 378 -9.40 9.52 -11.67
C ASP A 378 -8.29 8.56 -11.24
N HIS A 379 -8.54 7.25 -11.31
CA HIS A 379 -7.54 6.21 -11.08
C HIS A 379 -6.39 6.29 -12.06
N ALA A 380 -6.66 6.30 -13.37
CA ALA A 380 -5.60 6.40 -14.38
C ALA A 380 -4.76 7.67 -14.20
N ALA A 381 -5.40 8.82 -13.98
CA ALA A 381 -4.71 10.09 -13.74
C ALA A 381 -3.80 10.02 -12.51
N TYR A 382 -4.33 9.52 -11.39
CA TYR A 382 -3.58 9.46 -10.14
C TYR A 382 -2.46 8.40 -10.20
N TYR A 383 -2.72 7.22 -10.76
CA TYR A 383 -1.75 6.13 -10.88
C TYR A 383 -0.54 6.57 -11.71
N TYR A 384 -0.75 7.16 -12.90
CA TYR A 384 0.33 7.69 -13.71
C TYR A 384 1.08 8.84 -13.01
N ALA A 385 0.35 9.77 -12.36
CA ALA A 385 0.99 10.90 -11.68
C ALA A 385 1.86 10.45 -10.50
N ALA A 386 1.35 9.53 -9.68
CA ALA A 386 2.04 8.98 -8.51
C ALA A 386 3.26 8.14 -8.90
N ALA A 387 3.14 7.29 -9.93
CA ALA A 387 4.24 6.50 -10.48
C ALA A 387 5.32 7.40 -11.08
N ARG A 388 4.93 8.37 -11.93
CA ARG A 388 5.88 9.27 -12.60
C ARG A 388 6.64 10.13 -11.60
N ALA A 389 5.99 10.60 -10.53
CA ALA A 389 6.63 11.34 -9.45
C ALA A 389 7.80 10.57 -8.80
N ARG A 390 7.79 9.23 -8.88
CA ARG A 390 8.82 8.32 -8.37
C ARG A 390 9.71 7.72 -9.47
N GLY A 391 9.58 8.16 -10.71
CA GLY A 391 10.41 7.72 -11.84
C GLY A 391 9.97 6.39 -12.46
N ILE A 392 8.75 5.93 -12.16
CA ILE A 392 8.20 4.66 -12.65
C ILE A 392 7.37 4.93 -13.91
N THR A 393 7.56 4.11 -14.94
CA THR A 393 6.73 4.09 -16.15
C THR A 393 5.72 2.95 -16.05
N CYS A 394 4.50 3.17 -16.54
CA CYS A 394 3.40 2.20 -16.45
C CYS A 394 2.80 1.93 -17.82
N CYS A 395 2.40 0.67 -18.06
CA CYS A 395 1.72 0.25 -19.27
C CYS A 395 0.31 -0.26 -18.94
N MET A 396 -0.72 0.40 -19.47
CA MET A 396 -2.12 0.05 -19.20
C MET A 396 -2.48 -1.24 -19.92
N TRP A 397 -3.13 -2.17 -19.23
CA TRP A 397 -3.60 -3.43 -19.79
C TRP A 397 -4.88 -3.23 -20.61
N ASP A 398 -4.89 -3.68 -21.87
CA ASP A 398 -6.10 -3.78 -22.69
C ASP A 398 -6.20 -5.19 -23.26
N ASN A 399 -7.16 -5.95 -22.74
CA ASN A 399 -7.45 -7.31 -23.17
C ASN A 399 -8.65 -7.40 -24.14
N SER A 400 -9.07 -6.24 -24.67
CA SER A 400 -10.25 -6.10 -25.52
C SER A 400 -11.58 -6.55 -24.91
N ASN A 401 -11.66 -6.90 -23.63
CA ASN A 401 -12.89 -7.40 -23.00
C ASN A 401 -13.80 -6.24 -22.56
N ALA A 402 -14.97 -6.12 -23.22
CA ALA A 402 -15.95 -5.07 -22.90
C ALA A 402 -16.72 -5.35 -21.61
N GLU A 403 -17.00 -6.63 -21.34
CA GLU A 403 -17.80 -7.14 -20.23
C GLU A 403 -17.17 -8.44 -19.69
N GLY A 404 -17.55 -8.86 -18.48
CA GLY A 404 -16.99 -10.04 -17.79
C GLY A 404 -16.96 -9.88 -16.27
N ASP A 405 -16.88 -11.01 -15.57
CA ASP A 405 -16.88 -11.12 -14.09
C ASP A 405 -15.60 -10.55 -13.47
N ASN A 406 -14.46 -10.58 -14.18
CA ASN A 406 -13.21 -9.88 -13.85
C ASN A 406 -12.60 -9.33 -15.16
N GLU A 407 -11.67 -8.37 -15.06
CA GLU A 407 -10.85 -7.91 -16.20
C GLU A 407 -11.59 -7.36 -17.44
N ALA A 408 -12.59 -6.49 -17.27
CA ALA A 408 -13.20 -5.80 -18.41
C ALA A 408 -12.35 -4.58 -18.83
N TYR A 409 -11.24 -4.85 -19.53
CA TYR A 409 -10.27 -3.86 -19.99
C TYR A 409 -10.31 -3.65 -21.50
N ARG A 410 -11.45 -3.16 -22.03
CA ARG A 410 -11.53 -2.67 -23.41
C ARG A 410 -11.45 -1.14 -23.44
N PHE A 411 -10.28 -0.60 -23.74
CA PHE A 411 -10.04 0.83 -23.91
C PHE A 411 -9.97 1.22 -25.39
N LEU A 412 -9.45 0.34 -26.24
CA LEU A 412 -9.41 0.53 -27.69
C LEU A 412 -10.53 -0.26 -28.37
N ASP A 413 -11.31 0.42 -29.19
CA ASP A 413 -12.17 -0.23 -30.16
C ASP A 413 -11.32 -0.64 -31.37
N ARG A 414 -10.85 -1.88 -31.35
CA ARG A 414 -9.95 -2.42 -32.37
C ARG A 414 -10.64 -2.60 -33.72
N THR A 415 -11.98 -2.67 -33.79
CA THR A 415 -12.71 -2.74 -35.06
C THR A 415 -12.67 -1.39 -35.77
N ASN A 416 -13.06 -0.33 -35.05
CA ASN A 416 -13.15 1.03 -35.61
C ASN A 416 -11.86 1.85 -35.47
N LYS A 417 -10.80 1.28 -34.88
CA LYS A 417 -9.49 1.91 -34.67
C LYS A 417 -9.61 3.23 -33.89
N LYS A 418 -10.40 3.21 -32.82
CA LYS A 418 -10.70 4.40 -32.02
C LYS A 418 -10.67 4.11 -30.53
N PHE A 419 -10.04 5.01 -29.77
CA PHE A 419 -10.06 4.94 -28.31
C PHE A 419 -11.48 5.23 -27.78
N ILE A 420 -11.94 4.44 -26.81
CA ILE A 420 -13.32 4.48 -26.33
C ILE A 420 -13.53 5.57 -25.28
N TYR A 421 -12.51 5.80 -24.44
CA TYR A 421 -12.60 6.68 -23.27
C TYR A 421 -11.58 7.81 -23.35
N ASP A 422 -11.91 8.89 -24.07
CA ASP A 422 -10.99 10.02 -24.32
C ASP A 422 -10.37 10.56 -23.02
N SER A 423 -11.15 10.70 -21.93
CA SER A 423 -10.64 11.19 -20.64
C SER A 423 -9.56 10.29 -20.02
N ILE A 424 -9.60 8.97 -20.26
CA ILE A 424 -8.59 8.04 -19.77
C ILE A 424 -7.31 8.14 -20.61
N ALA A 425 -7.43 8.29 -21.93
CA ALA A 425 -6.30 8.57 -22.82
C ALA A 425 -5.64 9.91 -22.48
N GLU A 426 -6.42 10.97 -22.31
CA GLU A 426 -5.94 12.29 -21.90
C GLU A 426 -5.23 12.25 -20.54
N ALA A 427 -5.76 11.49 -19.57
CA ALA A 427 -5.10 11.28 -18.28
C ALA A 427 -3.75 10.57 -18.43
N ALA A 428 -3.69 9.53 -19.27
CA ALA A 428 -2.45 8.80 -19.56
C ALA A 428 -1.42 9.69 -20.26
N GLU A 429 -1.80 10.42 -21.30
CA GLU A 429 -0.93 11.36 -22.02
C GLU A 429 -0.39 12.44 -21.07
N LYS A 430 -1.28 13.06 -20.28
CA LYS A 430 -0.92 14.18 -19.39
C LYS A 430 0.00 13.75 -18.26
N TYR A 431 -0.34 12.68 -17.53
CA TYR A 431 0.35 12.30 -16.30
C TYR A 431 1.42 11.22 -16.52
N GLY A 432 1.34 10.44 -17.60
CA GLY A 432 2.37 9.50 -18.01
C GLY A 432 3.54 10.16 -18.75
N ALA A 433 3.41 11.43 -19.15
CA ALA A 433 4.45 12.17 -19.86
C ALA A 433 5.82 12.17 -19.14
N PRO A 434 6.93 12.20 -19.90
CA PRO A 434 8.27 12.27 -19.33
C PRO A 434 8.48 13.47 -18.40
N ARG A 435 9.16 13.25 -17.27
CA ARG A 435 9.62 14.32 -16.37
C ARG A 435 10.65 15.19 -17.05
N LYS A 436 10.57 16.50 -16.78
CA LYS A 436 11.57 17.50 -17.21
C LYS A 436 12.74 17.65 -16.24
N SER A 437 12.59 17.19 -14.99
CA SER A 437 13.63 17.23 -13.97
C SER A 437 13.62 15.98 -13.11
N PHE A 438 14.80 15.46 -12.82
CA PHE A 438 15.02 14.29 -11.97
C PHE A 438 15.28 14.68 -10.51
N SER A 439 15.40 15.99 -10.22
CA SER A 439 15.45 16.51 -8.85
C SER A 439 14.13 16.33 -8.11
N GLY A 440 14.19 16.16 -6.80
CA GLY A 440 13.03 16.07 -5.92
C GLY A 440 13.43 15.96 -4.45
N SER A 441 12.45 15.72 -3.58
CA SER A 441 12.69 15.35 -2.17
C SER A 441 12.62 13.84 -2.01
N ASP A 442 13.34 13.27 -1.05
CA ASP A 442 13.25 11.85 -0.75
C ASP A 442 11.93 11.46 -0.04
N VAL A 443 11.78 10.18 0.30
CA VAL A 443 10.72 9.72 1.22
C VAL A 443 11.08 10.16 2.63
N GLU A 444 10.15 10.83 3.29
CA GLU A 444 10.35 11.36 4.64
C GLU A 444 10.55 10.20 5.63
N GLY A 445 11.54 10.35 6.52
CA GLY A 445 11.86 9.33 7.53
C GLY A 445 12.55 8.07 7.01
N VAL A 446 12.81 7.94 5.70
CA VAL A 446 13.61 6.83 5.15
C VAL A 446 15.06 7.24 5.03
N VAL A 447 15.96 6.46 5.66
CA VAL A 447 17.41 6.59 5.48
C VAL A 447 17.88 5.48 4.57
N SER A 448 18.59 5.79 3.49
CA SER A 448 19.13 4.79 2.57
C SER A 448 20.55 5.16 2.18
N ASN A 449 21.46 4.20 2.35
CA ASN A 449 22.89 4.33 2.08
C ASN A 449 23.43 2.98 1.56
N THR A 450 24.73 2.86 1.27
CA THR A 450 25.25 1.62 0.67
C THR A 450 25.28 0.41 1.62
N ASN A 451 25.08 0.62 2.93
CA ASN A 451 25.05 -0.45 3.92
C ASN A 451 23.64 -0.96 4.23
N CYS A 452 22.62 -0.09 4.21
CA CYS A 452 21.25 -0.45 4.51
C CYS A 452 20.22 0.59 4.05
N THR A 453 18.96 0.19 4.08
CA THR A 453 17.80 1.09 4.04
C THR A 453 16.97 0.91 5.29
N ILE A 454 16.69 2.02 5.99
CA ILE A 454 15.93 2.08 7.24
C ILE A 454 14.62 2.82 6.98
N TYR A 455 13.51 2.18 7.31
CA TYR A 455 12.15 2.72 7.18
C TYR A 455 11.68 3.39 8.49
N PRO A 456 10.67 4.28 8.43
CA PRO A 456 10.16 4.97 9.61
C PRO A 456 9.67 4.04 10.72
N ASP A 457 9.15 2.85 10.38
CA ASP A 457 8.69 1.83 11.32
C ASP A 457 9.83 1.07 12.04
N GLY A 458 11.09 1.33 11.66
CA GLY A 458 12.27 0.67 12.20
C GLY A 458 12.72 -0.55 11.37
N LYS A 459 12.02 -0.92 10.30
CA LYS A 459 12.47 -1.99 9.40
C LYS A 459 13.78 -1.60 8.73
N VAL A 460 14.71 -2.54 8.68
CA VAL A 460 16.03 -2.39 8.04
C VAL A 460 16.17 -3.44 6.96
N MET A 461 16.50 -2.99 5.75
CA MET A 461 16.82 -3.86 4.61
C MET A 461 18.31 -3.75 4.30
N PHE A 462 18.96 -4.89 4.12
CA PHE A 462 20.38 -4.99 3.82
C PHE A 462 20.61 -5.42 2.36
N PRO A 463 21.66 -4.92 1.70
CA PRO A 463 22.02 -5.33 0.34
C PRO A 463 22.67 -6.72 0.29
N CYS A 464 23.01 -7.29 1.45
CA CYS A 464 23.59 -8.61 1.60
C CYS A 464 23.15 -9.24 2.93
N GLU A 465 23.52 -10.50 3.15
CA GLU A 465 23.43 -11.12 4.47
C GLU A 465 24.20 -10.31 5.52
N ILE A 466 23.64 -10.21 6.73
CA ILE A 466 24.25 -9.44 7.82
C ILE A 466 25.58 -10.04 8.26
N GLY A 467 25.69 -11.37 8.23
CA GLY A 467 26.85 -12.12 8.71
C GLY A 467 26.96 -12.13 10.23
N GLU A 468 28.13 -12.49 10.76
CA GLU A 468 28.33 -12.71 12.20
C GLU A 468 28.10 -11.46 13.06
N LYS A 469 28.29 -10.25 12.51
CA LYS A 469 28.30 -9.00 13.27
C LYS A 469 27.71 -7.83 12.49
N ALA A 470 26.98 -6.97 13.19
CA ALA A 470 26.47 -5.71 12.68
C ALA A 470 26.86 -4.54 13.59
N GLU A 471 27.10 -3.36 13.03
CA GLU A 471 27.24 -2.12 13.79
C GLU A 471 26.04 -1.20 13.55
N ILE A 472 25.48 -0.66 14.61
CA ILE A 472 24.38 0.30 14.54
C ILE A 472 24.93 1.70 14.86
N TYR A 473 24.68 2.65 13.97
CA TYR A 473 25.08 4.05 14.11
C TYR A 473 23.89 4.90 14.45
N PHE A 474 24.08 5.79 15.43
CA PHE A 474 23.02 6.61 15.96
C PHE A 474 23.31 8.10 15.74
N ASP A 475 22.26 8.85 15.43
CA ASP A 475 22.18 10.27 15.71
C ASP A 475 21.50 10.43 17.07
N ILE A 476 22.09 11.20 17.98
CA ILE A 476 21.53 11.41 19.31
C ILE A 476 21.49 12.92 19.52
N ASP A 477 20.31 13.46 19.82
CA ASP A 477 20.17 14.84 20.28
C ASP A 477 20.82 14.93 21.67
N THR A 478 22.13 15.24 21.66
CA THR A 478 22.99 15.35 22.83
C THR A 478 22.60 16.50 23.75
N THR A 479 21.60 17.31 23.39
CA THR A 479 21.00 18.30 24.29
C THR A 479 19.88 17.72 25.15
N LYS A 480 19.36 16.54 24.77
CA LYS A 480 18.25 15.87 25.47
C LYS A 480 18.62 14.50 26.01
N SER A 481 19.55 13.77 25.39
CA SER A 481 19.98 12.43 25.83
C SER A 481 21.45 12.15 25.63
N LEU A 482 22.01 11.22 26.42
CA LEU A 482 23.37 10.70 26.25
C LEU A 482 23.41 9.20 25.95
N CYS A 483 22.30 8.48 26.12
CA CYS A 483 22.26 7.04 25.92
C CYS A 483 20.83 6.51 25.80
N GLY A 484 20.71 5.36 25.16
CA GLY A 484 19.47 4.60 25.06
C GLY A 484 19.73 3.13 24.80
N GLY A 485 18.68 2.40 24.48
CA GLY A 485 18.79 0.99 24.16
C GLY A 485 17.53 0.42 23.55
N GLY A 486 17.71 -0.75 22.98
CA GLY A 486 16.74 -1.41 22.13
C GLY A 486 17.19 -2.81 21.79
N ALA A 487 16.68 -3.33 20.68
CA ALA A 487 17.14 -4.56 20.09
C ALA A 487 17.14 -4.48 18.56
N LEU A 488 18.09 -5.20 17.96
CA LEU A 488 18.00 -5.61 16.57
C LEU A 488 17.18 -6.90 16.52
N CYS A 489 16.00 -6.80 15.95
CA CYS A 489 14.96 -7.81 15.97
C CYS A 489 14.82 -8.52 14.63
N PHE A 490 14.39 -9.78 14.67
CA PHE A 490 14.14 -10.62 13.52
C PHE A 490 12.84 -11.39 13.72
N ASN A 491 12.03 -11.44 12.65
CA ASN A 491 10.82 -12.24 12.57
C ASN A 491 11.07 -13.31 11.52
N LEU A 492 11.28 -14.56 11.94
CA LEU A 492 11.78 -15.63 11.06
C LEU A 492 10.87 -16.86 11.08
N ASN A 493 10.59 -17.40 9.91
CA ASN A 493 10.07 -18.76 9.75
C ASN A 493 11.25 -19.71 9.58
N ALA A 494 11.42 -20.65 10.51
CA ALA A 494 12.53 -21.60 10.45
C ALA A 494 12.13 -22.88 9.67
N PRO A 495 13.12 -23.63 9.12
CA PRO A 495 12.86 -24.86 8.35
C PRO A 495 12.11 -25.97 9.11
N ASN A 496 11.98 -25.85 10.42
CA ASN A 496 11.19 -26.75 11.25
C ASN A 496 9.68 -26.44 11.22
N GLY A 497 9.25 -25.48 10.40
CA GLY A 497 7.86 -25.05 10.26
C GLY A 497 7.35 -24.15 11.39
N LYS A 498 8.25 -23.55 12.17
CA LYS A 498 7.91 -22.68 13.31
C LYS A 498 8.33 -21.24 13.04
N SER A 499 7.59 -20.31 13.64
CA SER A 499 7.84 -18.87 13.53
C SER A 499 8.40 -18.32 14.85
N TYR A 500 9.37 -17.42 14.74
CA TYR A 500 10.12 -16.89 15.88
C TYR A 500 10.25 -15.37 15.81
N TRP A 501 10.13 -14.72 16.96
CA TRP A 501 10.71 -13.40 17.21
C TRP A 501 12.03 -13.55 17.94
N ILE A 502 13.06 -12.87 17.48
CA ILE A 502 14.42 -12.92 18.02
C ILE A 502 14.91 -11.48 18.19
N GLY A 503 15.29 -11.08 19.41
CA GLY A 503 15.88 -9.78 19.69
C GLY A 503 17.30 -9.88 20.20
N TYR A 504 18.23 -9.15 19.56
CA TYR A 504 19.58 -8.92 20.05
C TYR A 504 19.65 -7.55 20.73
N PRO A 505 19.66 -7.49 22.08
CA PRO A 505 19.60 -6.24 22.80
C PRO A 505 20.88 -5.41 22.61
N PHE A 506 20.72 -4.10 22.52
CA PHE A 506 21.81 -3.16 22.35
C PHE A 506 21.67 -1.94 23.25
N ARG A 507 22.80 -1.25 23.47
CA ARG A 507 22.87 0.05 24.13
C ARG A 507 23.52 1.06 23.21
N ALA A 508 22.81 2.15 22.94
CA ALA A 508 23.32 3.32 22.24
C ALA A 508 23.89 4.31 23.27
N GLY A 509 24.98 4.99 22.91
CA GLY A 509 25.64 5.93 23.82
C GLY A 509 26.49 6.95 23.09
N VAL A 510 27.05 7.88 23.86
CA VAL A 510 27.99 8.90 23.37
C VAL A 510 29.31 8.82 24.14
N GLU A 511 30.39 9.22 23.49
CA GLU A 511 31.70 9.41 24.12
C GLU A 511 32.19 10.85 23.96
N TRP A 512 33.02 11.31 24.89
CA TRP A 512 33.60 12.65 24.83
C TRP A 512 34.67 12.73 23.74
N ASN A 513 34.46 13.59 22.74
CA ASN A 513 35.44 13.89 21.72
C ASN A 513 36.23 15.15 22.09
N TYR A 514 37.51 14.98 22.43
CA TYR A 514 38.39 16.07 22.85
C TYR A 514 38.67 17.10 21.75
N GLU A 515 38.63 16.72 20.48
CA GLU A 515 38.89 17.63 19.35
C GLU A 515 37.68 18.51 19.05
N LYS A 516 36.47 17.95 19.17
CA LYS A 516 35.20 18.68 19.00
C LYS A 516 34.75 19.40 20.26
N ASN A 517 35.34 19.07 21.41
CA ASN A 517 34.94 19.55 22.73
C ASN A 517 33.43 19.31 22.97
N ASP A 518 32.96 18.12 22.58
CA ASP A 518 31.55 17.74 22.62
C ASP A 518 31.39 16.21 22.78
N ASN A 519 30.22 15.78 23.23
CA ASN A 519 29.84 14.37 23.22
C ASN A 519 29.43 13.96 21.81
N VAL A 520 29.95 12.84 21.31
CA VAL A 520 29.60 12.30 20.00
C VAL A 520 29.02 10.89 20.14
N PRO A 521 27.95 10.55 19.40
CA PRO A 521 27.46 9.18 19.35
C PRO A 521 28.56 8.18 18.97
N VAL A 522 28.55 7.03 19.63
CA VAL A 522 29.42 5.89 19.28
C VAL A 522 28.59 4.74 18.72
N PRO A 523 29.08 4.06 17.69
CA PRO A 523 28.37 2.92 17.13
C PRO A 523 28.32 1.75 18.11
N THR A 524 27.24 0.98 18.05
CA THR A 524 27.06 -0.22 18.87
C THR A 524 27.27 -1.47 18.03
N LEU A 525 28.21 -2.33 18.45
CA LEU A 525 28.46 -3.62 17.82
C LEU A 525 27.50 -4.68 18.38
N ILE A 526 26.85 -5.41 17.49
CA ILE A 526 26.01 -6.58 17.77
C ILE A 526 26.70 -7.82 17.24
N ASP A 527 26.93 -8.80 18.12
CA ASP A 527 27.48 -10.10 17.76
C ASP A 527 26.33 -11.11 17.64
N LEU A 528 25.94 -11.41 16.39
CA LEU A 528 24.84 -12.34 16.12
C LEU A 528 25.20 -13.79 16.46
N THR A 529 26.49 -14.09 16.70
CA THR A 529 26.94 -15.41 17.15
C THR A 529 26.75 -15.62 18.65
N ASP A 530 26.53 -14.55 19.43
CA ASP A 530 26.32 -14.64 20.87
C ASP A 530 24.87 -15.02 21.19
N THR A 531 24.65 -16.33 21.32
CA THR A 531 23.32 -16.86 21.67
C THR A 531 22.90 -16.55 23.11
N SER A 532 23.80 -16.06 23.97
CA SER A 532 23.50 -15.84 25.40
C SER A 532 22.72 -14.56 25.66
N ILE A 533 22.77 -13.61 24.71
CA ILE A 533 22.05 -12.34 24.78
C ILE A 533 20.74 -12.35 23.99
N MET A 534 20.50 -13.39 23.20
CA MET A 534 19.30 -13.51 22.39
C MET A 534 18.06 -13.61 23.28
N ASN A 535 17.05 -12.78 23.01
CA ASN A 535 15.71 -12.97 23.53
C ASN A 535 14.83 -13.58 22.43
N VAL A 536 14.35 -14.80 22.64
CA VAL A 536 13.68 -15.55 21.58
C VAL A 536 12.33 -16.10 22.04
N ASN A 537 11.29 -15.79 21.27
CA ASN A 537 9.95 -16.32 21.44
C ASN A 537 9.55 -17.13 20.21
N CYS A 538 9.16 -18.38 20.42
CA CYS A 538 8.53 -19.22 19.40
C CYS A 538 7.04 -18.93 19.41
N TRP A 539 6.57 -18.20 18.40
CA TRP A 539 5.19 -17.75 18.26
C TRP A 539 4.21 -18.90 18.04
N SER A 540 4.58 -19.83 17.16
CA SER A 540 3.76 -21.01 16.84
C SER A 540 3.52 -21.94 18.04
N GLU A 541 4.35 -21.85 19.08
CA GLU A 541 4.25 -22.67 20.30
C GLU A 541 3.98 -21.82 21.55
N ASN A 542 3.86 -20.50 21.41
CA ASN A 542 3.74 -19.52 22.48
C ASN A 542 4.69 -19.80 23.67
N ARG A 543 5.99 -19.97 23.38
CA ARG A 543 7.00 -20.25 24.41
C ARG A 543 8.28 -19.45 24.21
N GLN A 544 8.97 -19.19 25.31
CA GLN A 544 10.36 -18.74 25.28
C GLN A 544 11.29 -19.88 24.86
N VAL A 545 12.24 -19.60 23.99
CA VAL A 545 13.24 -20.59 23.55
C VAL A 545 14.46 -20.52 24.47
N THR A 546 14.78 -21.65 25.10
CA THR A 546 15.97 -21.80 25.96
C THR A 546 16.89 -22.93 25.51
N ASP A 547 16.47 -23.71 24.50
CA ASP A 547 17.27 -24.80 23.97
C ASP A 547 18.47 -24.27 23.18
N THR A 548 19.67 -24.75 23.52
CA THR A 548 20.92 -24.21 22.96
C THR A 548 21.10 -24.52 21.47
N GLU A 549 20.62 -25.67 20.99
CA GLU A 549 20.76 -26.02 19.57
C GLU A 549 19.73 -25.25 18.73
N GLU A 550 18.52 -25.07 19.25
CA GLU A 550 17.51 -24.18 18.66
C GLU A 550 18.03 -22.74 18.56
N LEU A 551 18.61 -22.19 19.63
CA LEU A 551 19.20 -20.85 19.61
C LEU A 551 20.36 -20.71 18.59
N LYS A 552 21.21 -21.73 18.44
CA LYS A 552 22.29 -21.73 17.41
C LYS A 552 21.72 -21.73 16.00
N MET A 553 20.69 -22.53 15.75
CA MET A 553 20.00 -22.55 14.46
C MET A 553 19.40 -21.16 14.15
N LEU A 554 18.71 -20.55 15.12
CA LEU A 554 18.10 -19.22 14.94
C LEU A 554 19.16 -18.13 14.76
N SER A 555 20.25 -18.17 15.51
CA SER A 555 21.41 -17.29 15.32
C SER A 555 21.96 -17.36 13.89
N LYS A 556 22.08 -18.57 13.33
CA LYS A 556 22.51 -18.77 11.94
C LYS A 556 21.53 -18.10 10.96
N LEU A 557 20.22 -18.27 11.16
CA LEU A 557 19.21 -17.64 10.31
C LEU A 557 19.22 -16.11 10.40
N CYS A 558 19.47 -15.53 11.58
CA CYS A 558 19.66 -14.08 11.74
C CYS A 558 20.88 -13.57 10.95
N GLN A 559 21.99 -14.31 10.94
CA GLN A 559 23.20 -13.96 10.17
C GLN A 559 22.93 -13.99 8.65
N GLU A 560 22.13 -14.96 8.20
CA GLU A 560 21.72 -15.14 6.79
C GLU A 560 20.55 -14.24 6.37
N SER A 561 20.04 -13.41 7.28
CA SER A 561 18.92 -12.49 6.99
C SER A 561 19.42 -11.29 6.21
N THR A 562 18.61 -10.83 5.25
CA THR A 562 18.81 -9.57 4.52
C THR A 562 17.84 -8.48 4.99
N SER A 563 17.11 -8.74 6.07
CA SER A 563 16.25 -7.78 6.74
C SER A 563 16.32 -7.97 8.25
N ALA A 564 16.02 -6.90 8.98
CA ALA A 564 15.85 -6.88 10.42
C ALA A 564 14.89 -5.74 10.78
N GLU A 565 14.63 -5.57 12.07
CA GLU A 565 13.85 -4.48 12.62
C GLU A 565 14.59 -3.88 13.80
N ILE A 566 14.66 -2.55 13.89
CA ILE A 566 15.18 -1.90 15.07
C ILE A 566 14.02 -1.49 15.95
N GLN A 567 14.01 -2.06 17.14
CA GLN A 567 13.14 -1.60 18.20
C GLN A 567 13.96 -0.85 19.22
N LEU A 568 13.55 0.36 19.52
CA LEU A 568 14.19 1.18 20.54
C LEU A 568 13.21 1.33 21.70
N TRP A 569 13.67 0.90 22.87
CA TRP A 569 12.82 0.70 24.04
C TRP A 569 12.94 1.83 25.05
N TRP A 570 14.10 2.50 25.11
CA TRP A 570 14.34 3.60 26.06
C TRP A 570 15.49 4.51 25.62
N SER A 571 15.46 5.77 26.06
CA SER A 571 16.57 6.72 26.16
C SER A 571 16.56 7.39 27.54
N LEU A 572 17.68 7.94 28.00
CA LEU A 572 17.73 8.69 29.27
C LEU A 572 17.85 10.19 29.03
N ASN A 573 17.03 10.99 29.71
CA ASN A 573 17.08 12.45 29.64
C ASN A 573 18.24 13.02 30.47
N LEU A 574 18.96 14.00 29.91
CA LEU A 574 20.08 14.71 30.53
C LEU A 574 19.79 15.41 31.87
N ASN A 575 18.54 15.79 32.13
CA ASN A 575 18.16 16.48 33.38
C ASN A 575 18.14 15.56 34.61
N TRP A 576 18.46 14.28 34.44
CA TRP A 576 18.66 13.33 35.52
C TRP A 576 20.14 13.33 35.85
N GLY A 577 20.53 14.12 36.85
CA GLY A 577 21.94 14.34 37.23
C GLY A 577 22.66 13.04 37.60
N ASP A 578 23.26 12.39 36.61
CA ASP A 578 24.69 12.07 36.53
C ASP A 578 24.95 11.23 35.28
N ARG A 579 26.08 11.49 34.63
CA ARG A 579 26.57 10.73 33.47
C ARG A 579 26.56 9.23 33.77
N PRO A 580 26.29 8.35 32.79
CA PRO A 580 26.38 6.91 33.00
C PRO A 580 27.85 6.50 33.09
N ASP A 581 28.44 6.65 34.27
CA ASP A 581 29.23 5.54 34.77
C ASP A 581 28.26 4.47 35.31
N SER A 582 28.78 3.29 35.63
CA SER A 582 27.99 2.17 36.14
C SER A 582 27.16 2.47 37.41
N SER A 583 27.21 3.68 37.98
CA SER A 583 26.55 4.04 39.25
C SER A 583 25.05 4.31 39.14
N VAL A 584 24.50 4.73 37.99
CA VAL A 584 23.09 5.17 37.90
C VAL A 584 22.10 4.00 38.07
N THR A 585 22.49 2.79 37.67
CA THR A 585 21.73 1.54 37.93
C THR A 585 22.30 0.71 39.08
N ALA A 586 23.45 1.08 39.64
CA ALA A 586 24.06 0.33 40.73
C ALA A 586 23.30 0.55 42.03
N GLY A 587 22.84 -0.54 42.65
CA GLY A 587 22.13 -0.51 43.93
C GLY A 587 20.64 -0.18 43.83
N LYS A 588 20.09 0.00 42.62
CA LYS A 588 18.65 0.11 42.37
C LYS A 588 18.02 -1.27 42.17
N THR A 589 16.76 -1.44 42.58
CA THR A 589 16.01 -2.68 42.34
C THR A 589 15.57 -2.79 40.87
N GLU A 590 15.21 -3.99 40.41
CA GLU A 590 14.67 -4.18 39.05
C GLU A 590 13.43 -3.31 38.80
N GLU A 591 12.57 -3.10 39.81
CA GLU A 591 11.40 -2.22 39.71
C GLU A 591 11.78 -0.75 39.53
N GLU A 592 12.80 -0.27 40.24
CA GLU A 592 13.29 1.11 40.07
C GLU A 592 13.93 1.31 38.70
N VAL A 593 14.69 0.33 38.20
CA VAL A 593 15.25 0.36 36.85
C VAL A 593 14.13 0.28 35.80
N SER A 594 13.06 -0.49 36.05
CA SER A 594 11.91 -0.60 35.15
C SER A 594 11.10 0.70 35.09
N ALA A 595 10.87 1.36 36.23
CA ALA A 595 10.23 2.67 36.31
C ALA A 595 11.07 3.78 35.62
N LEU A 596 12.40 3.70 35.71
CA LEU A 596 13.32 4.61 35.02
C LEU A 596 13.28 4.43 33.49
N LYS A 597 13.17 3.18 33.01
CA LYS A 597 12.99 2.88 31.57
C LYS A 597 11.61 3.33 31.06
N ALA A 598 10.57 3.30 31.89
CA ALA A 598 9.22 3.72 31.50
C ALA A 598 9.07 5.24 31.29
N ALA A 599 9.95 6.07 31.88
CA ALA A 599 9.94 7.53 31.76
C ALA A 599 10.85 8.08 30.63
N ALA A 600 11.36 7.20 29.78
CA ALA A 600 12.35 7.45 28.75
C ALA A 600 11.78 8.10 27.46
N CYS A 601 12.49 9.06 26.85
CA CYS A 601 12.02 9.75 25.64
C CYS A 601 12.66 9.18 24.36
N LYS A 602 11.94 8.33 23.64
CA LYS A 602 12.49 7.64 22.46
C LYS A 602 12.82 8.55 21.26
N GLU A 603 12.23 9.75 21.21
CA GLU A 603 12.30 10.72 20.09
C GLU A 603 13.64 11.43 19.89
N VAL A 604 14.61 11.21 20.78
CA VAL A 604 15.90 11.95 20.81
C VAL A 604 17.10 11.12 20.37
N ILE A 605 16.87 9.84 20.07
CA ILE A 605 17.85 8.95 19.46
C ILE A 605 17.30 8.65 18.08
N ALA A 606 18.15 8.47 17.08
CA ALA A 606 17.80 7.97 15.78
C ALA A 606 18.84 7.05 15.19
N VAL A 607 18.40 6.04 14.45
CA VAL A 607 19.33 5.19 13.71
C VAL A 607 19.54 5.80 12.35
N ILE A 608 20.82 5.99 12.00
CA ILE A 608 21.25 6.60 10.73
C ILE A 608 22.00 5.61 9.85
N ASN A 609 22.44 4.48 10.40
CA ASN A 609 23.02 3.39 9.64
C ASN A 609 22.98 2.07 10.44
N VAL A 610 22.86 0.95 9.75
CA VAL A 610 23.21 -0.37 10.24
C VAL A 610 24.15 -1.02 9.23
N ARG A 611 25.34 -1.38 9.68
CA ARG A 611 26.42 -1.88 8.85
C ARG A 611 26.70 -3.36 9.14
N PRO A 612 26.40 -4.27 8.19
CA PRO A 612 27.04 -5.58 8.15
C PRO A 612 28.55 -5.42 8.14
N MET A 613 29.28 -6.11 9.02
CA MET A 613 30.74 -5.94 9.15
C MET A 613 31.54 -6.42 7.92
N SER A 614 30.88 -7.11 7.00
CA SER A 614 31.40 -7.45 5.67
C SER A 614 31.50 -6.24 4.74
N LEU A 615 30.79 -5.14 5.03
CA LEU A 615 30.77 -3.93 4.22
C LEU A 615 31.63 -2.80 4.82
N GLU A 616 32.21 -1.98 3.95
CA GLU A 616 32.86 -0.73 4.35
C GLU A 616 31.83 0.25 4.93
N LEU A 617 32.25 1.11 5.87
CA LEU A 617 31.36 2.11 6.45
C LEU A 617 31.01 3.19 5.43
N ASP A 618 29.72 3.33 5.13
CA ASP A 618 29.23 4.50 4.40
C ASP A 618 29.26 5.73 5.30
N THR A 619 29.97 6.76 4.84
CA THR A 619 30.11 8.04 5.57
C THR A 619 29.02 9.04 5.22
N ASN A 620 28.24 8.78 4.17
CA ASN A 620 27.05 9.55 3.81
C ASN A 620 25.85 9.07 4.65
N MET A 621 25.98 9.20 5.96
CA MET A 621 24.91 8.85 6.89
C MET A 621 23.78 9.88 6.73
N GLY A 622 22.56 9.42 6.45
CA GLY A 622 21.39 10.29 6.32
C GLY A 622 21.06 11.02 7.63
N HIS A 623 20.03 11.87 7.61
CA HIS A 623 19.48 12.42 8.86
C HIS A 623 18.60 11.37 9.54
N GLY A 624 18.70 11.26 10.87
CA GLY A 624 18.05 10.21 11.68
C GLY A 624 16.61 9.90 11.30
N SER A 625 16.30 8.61 11.10
CA SER A 625 14.92 8.11 11.00
C SER A 625 14.41 7.74 12.38
N TRP A 626 13.22 8.22 12.77
CA TRP A 626 12.47 7.63 13.88
C TRP A 626 10.98 7.46 13.67
N ASN A 627 10.56 6.40 14.34
CA ASN A 627 9.24 5.85 14.57
C ASN A 627 8.22 6.91 15.02
N THR A 628 7.42 7.39 14.06
CA THR A 628 6.13 8.03 14.35
C THR A 628 5.04 7.00 14.70
N SER A 629 5.30 5.69 14.62
CA SER A 629 4.38 4.70 15.18
C SER A 629 4.60 4.58 16.70
N GLN A 630 3.87 5.41 17.45
CA GLN A 630 2.99 4.75 18.39
C GLN A 630 1.92 4.05 17.55
N ALA A 631 1.82 2.72 17.65
CA ALA A 631 0.60 2.04 17.27
C ALA A 631 -0.53 2.58 18.16
N SER A 632 -1.17 3.66 17.74
CA SER A 632 -2.55 4.00 18.11
C SER A 632 -3.45 3.65 16.92
N GLY A 633 -3.31 2.42 16.41
CA GLY A 633 -4.22 1.87 15.42
C GLY A 633 -5.43 1.29 16.13
N GLU A 634 -6.61 1.86 15.91
CA GLU A 634 -7.87 1.36 16.48
C GLU A 634 -8.11 -0.12 16.10
N TYR A 635 -8.70 -0.90 17.01
CA TYR A 635 -9.05 -2.30 16.76
C TYR A 635 -10.26 -2.42 15.82
N THR A 636 -10.18 -3.29 14.81
CA THR A 636 -11.22 -3.59 13.83
C THR A 636 -12.04 -4.82 14.24
N ILE A 637 -13.11 -5.16 13.48
CA ILE A 637 -13.86 -6.40 13.72
C ILE A 637 -13.00 -7.63 13.44
N ASP A 638 -12.05 -7.52 12.52
CA ASP A 638 -11.13 -8.59 12.17
C ASP A 638 -10.12 -8.81 13.29
N ASP A 639 -9.66 -7.75 13.97
CA ASP A 639 -8.84 -7.87 15.19
C ASP A 639 -9.57 -8.63 16.31
N ILE A 640 -10.88 -8.36 16.47
CA ILE A 640 -11.73 -9.06 17.43
C ILE A 640 -11.90 -10.53 17.03
N ASN A 641 -12.14 -10.80 15.76
CA ASN A 641 -12.32 -12.15 15.24
C ASN A 641 -11.01 -12.94 15.33
N ASN A 642 -9.88 -12.31 15.07
CA ASN A 642 -8.54 -12.91 15.13
C ASN A 642 -8.18 -13.26 16.59
N LEU A 643 -8.34 -12.32 17.54
CA LEU A 643 -8.15 -12.62 18.96
C LEU A 643 -9.14 -13.68 19.47
N GLN A 644 -10.41 -13.63 19.02
CA GLN A 644 -11.41 -14.63 19.41
C GLN A 644 -11.07 -16.03 18.89
N ASN A 645 -10.65 -16.13 17.63
CA ASN A 645 -10.30 -17.40 16.99
C ASN A 645 -9.01 -17.97 17.57
N PHE A 646 -8.04 -17.11 17.91
CA PHE A 646 -6.84 -17.46 18.67
C PHE A 646 -7.19 -18.07 20.04
N LEU A 647 -8.07 -17.42 20.81
CA LEU A 647 -8.48 -17.88 22.14
C LEU A 647 -9.26 -19.21 22.15
N VAL A 648 -9.87 -19.58 21.01
CA VAL A 648 -10.59 -20.86 20.84
C VAL A 648 -9.84 -21.87 19.97
N ASN A 649 -8.56 -21.62 19.71
CA ASN A 649 -7.63 -22.50 18.99
C ASN A 649 -8.12 -22.89 17.57
N LYS A 650 -8.63 -21.90 16.82
CA LYS A 650 -8.91 -21.98 15.38
C LYS A 650 -7.75 -21.34 14.59
N SER A 651 -7.53 -21.83 13.35
CA SER A 651 -6.52 -21.25 12.44
C SER A 651 -6.81 -19.76 12.20
N THR A 652 -5.80 -18.90 12.32
CA THR A 652 -5.89 -17.43 12.28
C THR A 652 -4.67 -16.80 11.59
N PRO A 653 -4.78 -15.56 11.05
CA PRO A 653 -3.64 -14.77 10.57
C PRO A 653 -2.74 -14.28 11.71
N ASN A 654 -1.57 -13.73 11.34
CA ASN A 654 -0.55 -13.21 12.24
C ASN A 654 -1.09 -12.11 13.18
N LEU A 655 -0.75 -12.16 14.48
CA LEU A 655 -1.30 -11.26 15.53
C LEU A 655 -0.29 -10.23 16.04
N TYR A 656 0.87 -10.05 15.39
CA TYR A 656 1.97 -9.25 15.94
C TYR A 656 1.95 -7.77 15.55
N ASP A 657 0.98 -7.35 14.75
CA ASP A 657 0.91 -5.97 14.24
C ASP A 657 0.19 -5.02 15.22
N LYS A 658 -0.39 -5.56 16.31
CA LYS A 658 -1.09 -4.81 17.36
C LYS A 658 -0.88 -5.42 18.74
N ASP A 659 -1.04 -4.60 19.77
CA ASP A 659 -1.02 -5.07 21.15
C ASP A 659 -2.38 -5.70 21.51
N TYR A 660 -2.41 -7.01 21.76
CA TYR A 660 -3.63 -7.73 22.17
C TYR A 660 -3.69 -7.96 23.69
N ASP A 661 -2.68 -7.54 24.47
CA ASP A 661 -2.66 -7.56 25.93
C ASP A 661 -3.24 -6.24 26.48
N LEU A 662 -4.56 -6.12 26.42
CA LEU A 662 -5.25 -4.86 26.68
C LEU A 662 -5.33 -4.47 28.16
N ASN A 663 -5.03 -5.41 29.05
CA ASN A 663 -5.00 -5.18 30.49
C ASN A 663 -3.57 -5.19 31.07
N GLY A 664 -2.56 -5.48 30.25
CA GLY A 664 -1.14 -5.45 30.62
C GLY A 664 -0.74 -6.57 31.58
N ASP A 665 -1.46 -7.69 31.58
CA ASP A 665 -1.21 -8.83 32.47
C ASP A 665 -0.21 -9.85 31.89
N GLY A 666 0.25 -9.63 30.65
CA GLY A 666 1.20 -10.46 29.93
C GLY A 666 0.58 -11.72 29.33
N VAL A 667 -0.76 -11.88 29.34
CA VAL A 667 -1.46 -13.08 28.91
C VAL A 667 -2.68 -12.74 28.05
N TRP A 668 -2.62 -12.99 26.75
CA TRP A 668 -3.78 -12.83 25.85
C TRP A 668 -4.91 -13.79 26.24
N ASN A 669 -5.99 -13.24 26.80
CA ASN A 669 -7.06 -14.03 27.35
C ASN A 669 -8.47 -13.46 27.04
N ALA A 670 -9.51 -14.14 27.52
CA ALA A 670 -10.90 -13.76 27.24
C ALA A 670 -11.28 -12.37 27.76
N PHE A 671 -10.51 -11.81 28.70
CA PHE A 671 -10.72 -10.47 29.25
C PHE A 671 -10.26 -9.39 28.27
N ASP A 672 -9.14 -9.59 27.58
CA ASP A 672 -8.65 -8.71 26.51
C ASP A 672 -9.62 -8.67 25.33
N LEU A 673 -10.17 -9.83 24.97
CA LEU A 673 -11.20 -9.92 23.94
C LEU A 673 -12.46 -9.10 24.30
N CYS A 674 -12.81 -9.03 25.59
CA CYS A 674 -13.95 -8.23 26.05
C CYS A 674 -13.65 -6.73 26.02
N ILE A 675 -12.44 -6.31 26.42
CA ILE A 675 -11.99 -4.90 26.34
C ILE A 675 -11.91 -4.46 24.87
N MET A 676 -11.45 -5.33 23.98
CA MET A 676 -11.37 -5.07 22.54
C MET A 676 -12.76 -4.91 21.91
N LYS A 677 -13.70 -5.81 22.22
CA LYS A 677 -15.11 -5.71 21.78
C LYS A 677 -15.79 -4.44 22.28
N GLN A 678 -15.49 -4.01 23.50
CA GLN A 678 -16.00 -2.75 24.05
C GLN A 678 -15.47 -1.53 23.30
N LYS A 679 -14.16 -1.48 23.01
CA LYS A 679 -13.53 -0.40 22.21
C LYS A 679 -14.10 -0.32 20.79
N TYR A 680 -14.35 -1.46 20.14
CA TYR A 680 -14.95 -1.52 18.79
C TYR A 680 -16.44 -1.13 18.74
N ILE A 681 -17.25 -1.57 19.72
CA ILE A 681 -18.68 -1.21 19.81
C ILE A 681 -18.86 0.29 20.06
N ASN A 682 -17.95 0.92 20.81
CA ASN A 682 -17.98 2.37 21.03
C ASN A 682 -17.69 3.16 19.75
N LYS A 683 -16.84 2.63 18.85
CA LYS A 683 -16.47 3.23 17.56
C LYS A 683 -17.54 3.11 16.46
N GLN A 684 -18.29 2.00 16.43
CA GLN A 684 -19.42 1.80 15.50
C GLN A 684 -20.57 2.82 15.66
N ASN A 685 -20.51 3.65 16.69
CA ASN A 685 -21.50 4.70 16.97
C ASN A 685 -21.00 6.12 16.65
N GLU A 686 -19.83 6.29 16.01
CA GLU A 686 -19.29 7.60 15.59
C GLU A 686 -19.62 7.94 14.13
N GLY A 687 -20.25 9.12 13.90
CA GLY A 687 -20.42 9.69 12.54
C GLY A 687 -21.86 9.96 12.04
N ARG A 688 -22.65 10.78 12.74
CA ARG A 688 -23.72 11.58 12.08
C ARG A 688 -23.65 13.04 12.55
N PRO A 689 -23.79 14.05 11.67
CA PRO A 689 -22.83 14.60 10.71
C PRO A 689 -22.25 15.98 11.13
N VAL A 690 -21.24 16.47 10.39
CA VAL A 690 -20.38 17.68 10.62
C VAL A 690 -20.83 18.93 9.83
N ILE A 691 -20.66 20.15 10.40
CA ILE A 691 -20.31 21.42 9.70
C ILE A 691 -19.34 22.25 10.59
N GLU A 692 -18.33 22.88 9.96
CA GLU A 692 -17.08 23.44 10.53
C GLU A 692 -17.18 24.69 11.44
N GLY A 693 -16.23 24.77 12.40
CA GLY A 693 -15.88 25.96 13.20
C GLY A 693 -15.69 25.62 14.69
N GLU A 694 -14.44 25.52 15.15
CA GLU A 694 -13.97 25.15 16.51
C GLU A 694 -15.05 25.01 17.60
N ALA A 695 -15.79 23.90 17.56
CA ALA A 695 -16.80 23.55 18.54
C ALA A 695 -16.16 22.74 19.67
N GLY A 696 -16.49 23.08 20.91
CA GLY A 696 -16.26 22.21 22.06
C GLY A 696 -17.17 20.98 21.95
N VAL A 697 -16.60 19.79 22.08
CA VAL A 697 -17.32 18.52 22.01
C VAL A 697 -17.97 18.23 23.36
N ILE A 698 -19.30 18.19 23.41
CA ILE A 698 -20.05 17.89 24.64
C ILE A 698 -20.29 16.38 24.75
N THR A 699 -19.78 15.78 25.81
CA THR A 699 -20.14 14.44 26.28
C THR A 699 -20.92 14.56 27.59
N GLU A 700 -21.66 13.53 28.01
CA GLU A 700 -22.78 13.59 28.99
C GLU A 700 -22.73 14.71 30.06
N ASN A 701 -21.60 14.92 30.78
CA ASN A 701 -21.40 16.03 31.72
C ASN A 701 -20.05 16.77 31.55
N LYS A 702 -19.42 16.70 30.36
CA LYS A 702 -18.11 17.30 30.08
C LYS A 702 -18.09 17.96 28.70
N ILE A 703 -17.31 19.03 28.56
CA ILE A 703 -17.05 19.72 27.30
C ILE A 703 -15.55 19.70 27.06
N THR A 704 -15.13 19.19 25.90
CA THR A 704 -13.71 19.14 25.51
C THR A 704 -13.47 20.07 24.31
N PHE A 705 -12.47 20.92 24.43
CA PHE A 705 -12.09 21.93 23.44
C PHE A 705 -10.79 21.52 22.76
N LYS A 706 -10.62 21.92 21.50
CA LYS A 706 -9.39 21.61 20.73
C LYS A 706 -8.20 22.50 21.13
N SER A 707 -8.49 23.65 21.72
CA SER A 707 -7.57 24.67 22.23
C SER A 707 -8.03 25.11 23.61
N GLY A 708 -7.19 25.87 24.32
CA GLY A 708 -7.62 26.51 25.56
C GLY A 708 -8.83 27.40 25.28
N ILE A 709 -9.84 27.31 26.13
CA ILE A 709 -11.14 27.98 25.96
C ILE A 709 -11.03 29.48 25.64
N GLY A 710 -10.04 30.14 26.22
CA GLY A 710 -9.85 31.57 26.13
C GLY A 710 -10.89 32.38 26.89
N SER A 711 -10.98 33.68 26.59
CA SER A 711 -11.70 34.61 27.45
C SER A 711 -13.23 34.58 27.33
N GLU A 712 -13.79 33.99 26.26
CA GLU A 712 -15.24 33.95 26.05
C GLU A 712 -15.68 32.59 25.50
N LEU A 713 -16.70 32.03 26.15
CA LEU A 713 -17.34 30.76 25.83
C LEU A 713 -18.82 31.00 25.53
N ILE A 714 -19.31 30.48 24.41
CA ILE A 714 -20.69 30.65 23.97
C ILE A 714 -21.38 29.29 23.98
N LEU A 715 -22.49 29.18 24.71
CA LEU A 715 -23.38 28.03 24.71
C LEU A 715 -24.61 28.32 23.87
N GLU A 716 -24.97 27.43 22.97
CA GLU A 716 -26.30 27.43 22.38
C GLU A 716 -27.15 26.39 23.10
N VAL A 717 -28.19 26.86 23.77
CA VAL A 717 -29.02 26.07 24.67
C VAL A 717 -30.43 26.00 24.13
N GLU A 718 -30.87 24.77 23.87
CA GLU A 718 -32.24 24.49 23.48
C GLU A 718 -33.12 24.34 24.72
N LYS A 719 -34.26 25.03 24.69
CA LYS A 719 -35.35 24.88 25.66
C LYS A 719 -36.48 24.10 25.02
N LYS A 720 -36.98 23.09 25.71
CA LYS A 720 -38.12 22.29 25.31
C LYS A 720 -39.11 22.17 26.46
N ASP A 721 -40.35 22.56 26.20
CA ASP A 721 -41.48 22.50 27.15
C ASP A 721 -41.19 23.17 28.51
N CYS A 722 -40.31 24.18 28.49
CA CYS A 722 -39.96 25.01 29.65
C CYS A 722 -39.77 26.47 29.21
N VAL A 723 -39.87 27.40 30.17
CA VAL A 723 -39.68 28.83 29.88
C VAL A 723 -38.24 29.30 30.09
N GLY A 724 -37.49 28.58 30.93
CA GLY A 724 -36.09 28.89 31.23
C GLY A 724 -35.44 27.82 32.10
N GLY A 725 -34.12 27.90 32.22
CA GLY A 725 -33.30 27.02 33.04
C GLY A 725 -31.82 27.38 32.94
N GLY A 726 -31.01 26.78 33.79
CA GLY A 726 -29.60 27.11 33.90
C GLY A 726 -28.79 26.09 34.67
N GLY A 727 -27.49 26.32 34.73
CA GLY A 727 -26.50 25.43 35.31
C GLY A 727 -25.13 26.10 35.37
N CYS A 728 -24.06 25.32 35.37
CA CYS A 728 -22.72 25.88 35.33
C CYS A 728 -21.78 25.07 34.44
N ILE A 729 -20.67 25.70 34.09
CA ILE A 729 -19.47 25.07 33.58
C ILE A 729 -18.40 25.20 34.66
N SER A 730 -17.73 24.11 35.02
CA SER A 730 -16.79 24.12 36.15
C SER A 730 -15.50 23.35 35.90
N PHE A 731 -14.47 23.75 36.64
CA PHE A 731 -13.10 23.28 36.55
C PHE A 731 -12.60 22.94 37.95
N ILE A 732 -11.57 22.09 38.00
CA ILE A 732 -10.86 21.77 39.22
C ILE A 732 -9.39 22.09 38.97
N GLU A 733 -8.92 23.15 39.61
CA GLU A 733 -7.57 23.67 39.37
C GLU A 733 -6.74 23.63 40.64
N ASN A 734 -5.47 23.26 40.49
CA ASN A 734 -4.55 23.14 41.60
C ASN A 734 -3.54 24.29 41.58
N ILE A 735 -3.57 25.11 42.62
CA ILE A 735 -2.60 26.18 42.83
C ILE A 735 -2.01 26.08 44.23
N ASP A 736 -0.68 26.09 44.29
CA ASP A 736 0.09 26.11 45.54
C ASP A 736 -0.36 24.97 46.50
N ASP A 737 -0.47 23.76 45.96
CA ASP A 737 -0.91 22.50 46.61
C ASP A 737 -2.33 22.49 47.18
N ASN A 738 -3.18 23.42 46.73
CA ASN A 738 -4.60 23.47 47.08
C ASN A 738 -5.48 23.29 45.83
N GLU A 739 -6.49 22.43 45.95
CA GLU A 739 -7.45 22.14 44.88
C GLU A 739 -8.68 23.05 44.99
N TYR A 740 -8.92 23.85 43.95
CA TYR A 740 -10.02 24.79 43.88
C TYR A 740 -11.05 24.32 42.87
N TRP A 741 -12.34 24.39 43.24
CA TRP A 741 -13.43 24.21 42.28
C TRP A 741 -13.92 25.58 41.82
N ILE A 742 -13.91 25.79 40.50
CA ILE A 742 -14.24 27.08 39.88
C ILE A 742 -15.45 26.86 38.97
N ALA A 743 -16.48 27.69 39.10
CA ALA A 743 -17.70 27.58 38.33
C ALA A 743 -18.13 28.90 37.67
N TYR A 744 -18.55 28.78 36.41
CA TYR A 744 -19.12 29.81 35.56
C TYR A 744 -20.58 29.43 35.31
N GLU A 745 -21.48 30.19 35.91
CA GLU A 745 -22.91 29.94 35.84
C GLU A 745 -23.47 30.45 34.53
N TRP A 746 -24.41 29.69 33.97
CA TRP A 746 -25.13 30.06 32.76
C TRP A 746 -26.63 29.86 32.96
N GLN A 747 -27.40 30.76 32.38
CA GLN A 747 -28.85 30.66 32.36
C GLN A 747 -29.37 31.06 30.99
N THR A 748 -30.41 30.38 30.56
CA THR A 748 -31.00 30.60 29.25
C THR A 748 -31.71 31.93 29.15
N ASN A 749 -31.62 32.53 27.98
CA ASN A 749 -32.37 33.72 27.59
C ASN A 749 -33.33 33.38 26.44
N ASP A 750 -34.06 34.36 25.92
CA ASP A 750 -35.03 34.15 24.86
C ASP A 750 -34.41 33.73 23.52
N SER A 751 -33.13 34.07 23.30
CA SER A 751 -32.41 33.73 22.07
C SER A 751 -31.83 32.32 22.08
N GLY A 752 -31.77 31.66 23.24
CA GLY A 752 -31.11 30.36 23.41
C GLY A 752 -29.57 30.44 23.42
N VAL A 753 -28.96 31.56 23.05
CA VAL A 753 -27.50 31.72 23.05
C VAL A 753 -27.03 32.40 24.32
N VAL A 754 -26.18 31.74 25.09
CA VAL A 754 -25.63 32.20 26.37
C VAL A 754 -24.14 32.41 26.24
N LYS A 755 -23.68 33.63 26.51
CA LYS A 755 -22.25 33.94 26.53
C LYS A 755 -21.73 33.96 27.95
N ILE A 756 -20.60 33.31 28.15
CA ILE A 756 -19.91 33.15 29.43
C ILE A 756 -18.54 33.82 29.30
N ASP A 757 -18.30 34.78 30.17
CA ASP A 757 -17.02 35.48 30.27
C ASP A 757 -16.09 34.66 31.19
N MET A 758 -15.16 33.96 30.58
CA MET A 758 -14.24 33.05 31.28
C MET A 758 -13.20 33.79 32.11
N THR A 759 -13.10 35.12 31.99
CA THR A 759 -12.26 35.94 32.87
C THR A 759 -12.92 36.21 34.23
N LYS A 760 -14.22 35.87 34.40
CA LYS A 760 -15.02 36.22 35.57
C LYS A 760 -15.85 35.05 36.11
N PRO A 761 -15.26 34.16 36.92
CA PRO A 761 -15.98 33.04 37.53
C PRO A 761 -17.01 33.56 38.51
N ASN A 762 -18.17 32.91 38.52
CA ASN A 762 -19.25 33.23 39.45
C ASN A 762 -18.93 32.74 40.86
N GLN A 763 -18.21 31.62 40.95
CA GLN A 763 -17.85 31.00 42.22
C GLN A 763 -16.49 30.31 42.14
N ILE A 764 -15.67 30.51 43.19
CA ILE A 764 -14.46 29.72 43.47
C ILE A 764 -14.58 29.21 44.91
N THR A 765 -14.40 27.91 45.11
CA THR A 765 -14.40 27.28 46.42
C THR A 765 -13.10 26.51 46.66
N LEU A 766 -12.70 26.45 47.92
CA LEU A 766 -11.66 25.58 48.43
C LEU A 766 -12.27 24.77 49.57
N ASN A 767 -12.25 23.44 49.47
CA ASN A 767 -12.89 22.54 50.45
C ASN A 767 -14.35 22.95 50.76
N ASP A 768 -15.13 23.22 49.71
CA ASP A 768 -16.54 23.66 49.75
C ASP A 768 -16.82 25.02 50.42
N VAL A 769 -15.79 25.79 50.78
CA VAL A 769 -15.93 27.15 51.31
C VAL A 769 -15.64 28.18 50.22
N LYS A 770 -16.56 29.13 50.02
CA LYS A 770 -16.40 30.21 49.03
C LYS A 770 -15.23 31.11 49.38
N VAL A 771 -14.33 31.32 48.42
CA VAL A 771 -13.21 32.24 48.53
C VAL A 771 -13.66 33.60 48.00
N GLU A 772 -13.61 34.66 48.80
CA GLU A 772 -13.98 36.00 48.33
C GLU A 772 -12.86 36.62 47.49
N GLN A 773 -13.23 37.31 46.40
CA GLN A 773 -12.25 37.88 45.47
C GLN A 773 -11.47 39.06 46.08
N ASN A 774 -12.10 39.84 46.96
CA ASN A 774 -11.47 40.99 47.59
C ASN A 774 -10.35 40.55 48.55
N GLY A 775 -9.11 40.90 48.21
CA GLY A 775 -7.90 40.45 48.89
C GLY A 775 -7.28 39.16 48.33
N ASN A 776 -7.88 38.53 47.31
CA ASN A 776 -7.37 37.35 46.61
C ASN A 776 -7.31 37.55 45.09
N GLU A 777 -7.14 38.79 44.64
CA GLU A 777 -7.26 39.16 43.22
C GLU A 777 -6.25 38.42 42.33
N GLU A 778 -5.01 38.23 42.81
CA GLU A 778 -3.98 37.52 42.06
C GLU A 778 -4.25 36.01 41.97
N LEU A 779 -4.85 35.42 43.02
CA LEU A 779 -5.26 34.02 43.00
C LEU A 779 -6.41 33.80 42.01
N TYR A 780 -7.42 34.68 42.05
CA TYR A 780 -8.51 34.66 41.09
C TYR A 780 -7.99 34.79 39.66
N LYS A 781 -7.04 35.69 39.41
CA LYS A 781 -6.44 35.86 38.09
C LYS A 781 -5.71 34.61 37.61
N ARG A 782 -4.89 33.96 38.46
CA ARG A 782 -4.17 32.73 38.11
C ARG A 782 -5.13 31.57 37.84
N LEU A 783 -6.18 31.41 38.65
CA LEU A 783 -7.17 30.35 38.48
C LEU A 783 -8.01 30.54 37.21
N THR A 784 -8.41 31.78 36.88
CA THR A 784 -9.14 32.04 35.64
C THR A 784 -8.26 31.89 34.42
N GLU A 785 -6.98 32.28 34.50
CA GLU A 785 -6.01 32.01 33.44
C GLU A 785 -5.81 30.51 33.21
N GLN A 786 -5.78 29.68 34.27
CA GLN A 786 -5.79 28.22 34.12
C GLN A 786 -7.08 27.74 33.45
N CYS A 787 -8.27 28.12 33.97
CA CYS A 787 -9.55 27.71 33.39
C CYS A 787 -9.70 28.13 31.90
N MET A 788 -9.16 29.28 31.50
CA MET A 788 -9.17 29.72 30.10
C MET A 788 -8.18 28.94 29.23
N ASN A 789 -7.13 28.36 29.80
CA ASN A 789 -6.20 27.51 29.08
C ASN A 789 -6.61 26.04 29.09
N GLU A 790 -7.58 25.70 29.95
CA GLU A 790 -8.13 24.36 30.01
C GLU A 790 -8.80 23.98 28.69
N LYS A 791 -8.60 22.72 28.35
CA LYS A 791 -9.22 22.08 27.19
C LYS A 791 -10.38 21.18 27.60
N GLU A 792 -10.68 21.09 28.89
CA GLU A 792 -11.85 20.36 29.38
C GLU A 792 -12.57 21.15 30.46
N ALA A 793 -13.90 21.08 30.44
CA ALA A 793 -14.75 21.66 31.45
C ALA A 793 -15.88 20.71 31.81
N ASN A 794 -16.29 20.65 33.08
CA ASN A 794 -17.47 19.89 33.47
C ASN A 794 -18.72 20.73 33.27
N LEU A 795 -19.77 20.17 32.66
CA LEU A 795 -21.04 20.83 32.40
C LEU A 795 -22.13 20.26 33.31
N PHE A 796 -22.78 21.14 34.07
CA PHE A 796 -23.88 20.78 34.97
C PHE A 796 -25.15 21.55 34.64
N TYR A 797 -26.30 20.89 34.86
CA TYR A 797 -27.63 21.49 34.78
C TYR A 797 -28.23 21.53 36.18
N TRP A 798 -28.64 22.71 36.65
CA TRP A 798 -29.05 22.89 38.05
C TRP A 798 -30.54 23.11 38.22
N TRP A 799 -31.20 23.82 37.30
CA TRP A 799 -32.64 24.05 37.40
C TRP A 799 -33.30 24.30 36.04
N VAL A 800 -34.60 24.02 35.97
CA VAL A 800 -35.50 24.34 34.84
C VAL A 800 -36.82 24.83 35.41
N ALA A 801 -37.47 25.78 34.76
CA ALA A 801 -38.77 26.31 35.14
C ALA A 801 -39.81 26.05 34.05
N GLU A 802 -40.95 25.49 34.45
CA GLU A 802 -42.09 25.21 33.54
C GLU A 802 -42.89 26.48 33.23
N SER A 803 -42.86 27.48 34.12
CA SER A 803 -43.47 28.81 33.94
C SER A 803 -42.76 29.86 34.81
N TRP A 804 -42.88 31.15 34.47
CA TRP A 804 -42.14 32.24 35.13
C TRP A 804 -42.39 32.25 36.65
N GLY A 805 -41.40 31.78 37.42
CA GLY A 805 -41.39 31.77 38.89
C GLY A 805 -41.51 30.40 39.57
N ASN A 806 -41.71 29.30 38.85
CA ASN A 806 -41.81 27.95 39.43
C ASN A 806 -40.79 26.97 38.80
N ASN A 807 -39.79 26.55 39.59
CA ASN A 807 -38.80 25.54 39.17
C ASN A 807 -39.39 24.12 39.25
N LEU A 808 -38.89 23.24 38.39
CA LEU A 808 -39.15 21.81 38.46
C LEU A 808 -38.70 21.23 39.81
N PRO A 809 -39.37 20.17 40.31
CA PRO A 809 -38.96 19.51 41.54
C PRO A 809 -37.53 18.96 41.47
N GLU A 810 -36.82 19.04 42.60
CA GLU A 810 -35.47 18.52 42.77
C GLU A 810 -35.40 17.00 42.51
N GLY A 811 -34.41 16.53 41.75
CA GLY A 811 -34.27 15.13 41.30
C GLY A 811 -34.95 14.81 39.95
N THR A 812 -35.59 15.78 39.32
CA THR A 812 -36.07 15.65 37.94
C THR A 812 -34.89 15.65 36.97
N ASP A 813 -34.91 14.76 35.96
CA ASP A 813 -33.91 14.78 34.88
C ASP A 813 -34.10 16.01 34.00
N LEU A 814 -33.30 17.04 34.28
CA LEU A 814 -33.41 18.36 33.67
C LEU A 814 -33.01 18.36 32.19
N THR A 815 -32.19 17.40 31.75
CA THR A 815 -31.66 17.34 30.38
C THR A 815 -32.73 17.06 29.31
N LYS A 816 -33.91 16.58 29.74
CA LYS A 816 -35.08 16.37 28.88
C LYS A 816 -35.77 17.67 28.47
N TYR A 817 -35.60 18.72 29.26
CA TYR A 817 -36.28 20.00 29.09
C TYR A 817 -35.32 21.10 28.66
N ILE A 818 -34.04 21.02 29.04
CA ILE A 818 -33.04 21.98 28.65
C ILE A 818 -31.73 21.29 28.29
N LYS A 819 -31.11 21.67 27.18
CA LYS A 819 -29.89 21.03 26.72
C LYS A 819 -28.97 22.00 25.99
N VAL A 820 -27.71 22.03 26.38
CA VAL A 820 -26.65 22.70 25.59
C VAL A 820 -26.41 21.85 24.34
N ARG A 821 -26.65 22.43 23.16
CA ARG A 821 -26.56 21.78 21.86
C ARG A 821 -25.20 21.93 21.22
N SER A 822 -24.60 23.10 21.37
CA SER A 822 -23.26 23.37 20.91
C SER A 822 -22.58 24.35 21.85
N VAL A 823 -21.26 24.28 21.84
CA VAL A 823 -20.40 25.20 22.56
C VAL A 823 -19.34 25.71 21.59
N HIS A 824 -19.13 27.02 21.60
CA HIS A 824 -18.18 27.70 20.74
C HIS A 824 -17.28 28.61 21.57
N ILE A 825 -16.00 28.66 21.22
CA ILE A 825 -15.04 29.60 21.81
C ILE A 825 -14.70 30.67 20.79
N THR A 826 -14.66 31.93 21.22
CA THR A 826 -14.47 33.06 20.31
C THR A 826 -13.09 33.71 20.43
N SER A 827 -12.26 33.25 21.36
CA SER A 827 -10.91 33.77 21.59
C SER A 827 -9.95 32.68 22.07
N PRO A 828 -9.77 31.60 21.29
CA PRO A 828 -9.00 30.42 21.71
C PRO A 828 -7.55 30.79 22.09
N ILE A 829 -7.04 30.15 23.14
CA ILE A 829 -5.63 30.23 23.53
C ILE A 829 -4.96 28.94 23.07
N ASN A 830 -4.00 29.06 22.15
CA ASN A 830 -3.29 27.91 21.59
C ASN A 830 -2.27 27.32 22.55
#